data_AF-A0A4S8JTU6-F1
#
_entry.id   AF-A0A4S8JTU6-F1
#
_cell.length_a   1.000
_cell.length_b   1.000
_cell.length_c   1.000
_cell.angle_alpha   90.00
_cell.angle_beta   90.00
_cell.angle_gamma   90.00
#
_symmetry.space_group_name_H-M   'P 1'
#
loop_
_entity.id
_entity.type
_entity.pdbx_description
1 polymer ?
#
loop_
_entity_poly.entity_id
_entity_poly.type
_entity_poly.pdbx_seq_one_letter_code
_entity_poly.pdbx_strand_id
1 'polypeptide(L)'
;MMRFLLSVHQQILYETSPHSMVKGFTSETLRQESSGLIQNEAYGRNAVDSSEGQSCLSYLDNSGSCQDLKGFGTFDTTCLLNSSLNLDGDLCVYGSGNIEVFPHIAIICPVKGCSIVVNVSGSVKIGEYVNVMAGSVSFDARNLTLDHCATINTTSLGGSPPSQTSGTPIGHDGAGGGHGGRGASCLRSNKTNWGGDVYAWSTLSKPWSYGSKGGSTSAEKRYGGDGGGRIELKVGDTLQLDGFVTAEGGMGGLKGGGGSGGSIIIHALKLKGSGVISAAGGSGWGGGGGGRISLECYSIQDVKITAHGGWSIGCPENAGAAGTIYDNTLQSLRVSNDNFTTRTETPLLDFPMTILWSNVFVECNAKALVPLLWTRVQVRGQIKLIDGGSICFGLSDYPVSEFELVAEELLMSDSVYGAFRMYVKMLLMWDSRIQIDGGGNNDVSTSMLEARNLVVLRHNSVISSNADLGVYGQGLLKLSGHGDGIKAQRLFLSLFYNIEALGRSPGRSSEARRGEARAPRFTSRRRASKRRRLGARPSPGAGRFGQAPRATQSLCESQTCPKELLMPPDDCHVNDSLSFTLQICRVEDLTISGIIRGSIIHIHRARTVAIDADGIISASELGSGSSGSSESLENVAGGGMIVMGSIKWPLSTLEIYGSLKADGQSHLQSLRNYNGSLMGGVGGGSGGTILLFLQALILEENSSLSVAGGNGGPVGGGGGGGGRIHFDWSNIATGDEYVQIASVNGSPYLSESACRSVGSTTRTGVLTHGTPVSTNVSERNNKGEEEGMAEEEGRKREEEEAAEEGGGKRKRRRDLT
;
A
#
# COMPACT_ATOMS: atom_id res chain seq x y z
N MET A 1 8.14 -37.40 18.31
CA MET A 1 8.15 -35.94 18.46
C MET A 1 6.74 -35.33 18.57
N MET A 2 5.77 -36.08 19.13
CA MET A 2 4.41 -35.64 19.47
C MET A 2 4.00 -36.24 20.82
N ARG A 3 4.95 -36.26 21.78
CA ARG A 3 4.81 -36.77 23.16
C ARG A 3 5.66 -35.97 24.17
N PHE A 4 5.98 -34.71 23.88
CA PHE A 4 6.86 -33.88 24.73
C PHE A 4 6.30 -32.48 25.08
N LEU A 5 5.00 -32.23 24.89
CA LEU A 5 4.38 -30.91 25.16
C LEU A 5 3.14 -30.99 26.07
N LEU A 6 3.14 -31.90 27.04
CA LEU A 6 2.03 -32.06 28.00
C LEU A 6 2.48 -32.16 29.47
N SER A 7 3.70 -31.71 29.81
CA SER A 7 4.25 -31.90 31.17
C SER A 7 4.97 -30.68 31.78
N VAL A 8 4.68 -29.45 31.33
CA VAL A 8 5.18 -28.25 32.03
C VAL A 8 4.10 -27.16 32.09
N HIS A 9 2.90 -27.56 32.53
CA HIS A 9 1.80 -26.65 32.86
C HIS A 9 1.25 -26.92 34.27
N GLN A 10 2.15 -27.19 35.21
CA GLN A 10 1.83 -27.24 36.63
C GLN A 10 3.13 -26.99 37.42
N GLN A 11 3.07 -26.02 38.35
CA GLN A 11 4.15 -25.48 39.20
C GLN A 11 4.97 -24.34 38.56
N ILE A 12 4.53 -23.10 38.79
CA ILE A 12 5.21 -22.08 39.60
C ILE A 12 4.20 -20.92 39.78
N LEU A 13 3.45 -20.98 40.87
CA LEU A 13 2.72 -19.88 41.47
C LEU A 13 2.94 -20.05 42.97
N TYR A 14 3.80 -19.25 43.58
CA TYR A 14 3.69 -18.69 44.94
C TYR A 14 4.93 -17.82 45.28
N GLU A 15 4.66 -16.76 46.06
CA GLU A 15 5.55 -15.74 46.66
C GLU A 15 5.95 -14.58 45.73
N THR A 16 5.63 -13.30 45.99
CA THR A 16 5.50 -12.53 47.25
C THR A 16 4.54 -11.33 47.12
N SER A 17 3.74 -11.06 48.16
CA SER A 17 3.10 -9.74 48.42
C SER A 17 4.05 -8.82 49.21
N PRO A 18 3.77 -7.50 49.42
CA PRO A 18 2.94 -7.15 50.60
C PRO A 18 2.08 -5.86 50.55
N HIS A 19 1.02 -5.88 51.40
CA HIS A 19 0.33 -4.80 52.15
C HIS A 19 -0.51 -3.73 51.38
N SER A 20 -1.72 -3.32 51.80
CA SER A 20 -2.38 -3.32 53.12
C SER A 20 -3.93 -3.20 53.09
N MET A 21 -4.58 -3.89 54.05
CA MET A 21 -5.82 -3.60 54.83
C MET A 21 -7.16 -3.28 54.12
N VAL A 22 -8.20 -4.16 54.15
CA VAL A 22 -9.13 -4.55 55.26
C VAL A 22 -10.12 -3.41 55.60
N LYS A 23 -11.46 -3.47 55.37
CA LYS A 23 -12.59 -4.27 55.93
C LYS A 23 -13.81 -4.09 54.96
N GLY A 24 -14.87 -4.90 54.82
CA GLY A 24 -15.51 -5.95 55.62
C GLY A 24 -17.05 -5.70 55.68
N PHE A 25 -17.85 -6.74 55.37
CA PHE A 25 -19.29 -6.98 55.70
C PHE A 25 -20.47 -6.56 54.77
N THR A 26 -21.00 -7.59 54.09
CA THR A 26 -22.38 -8.17 54.01
C THR A 26 -23.68 -7.36 53.84
N SER A 27 -24.55 -7.99 53.03
CA SER A 27 -25.96 -7.75 52.63
C SER A 27 -27.01 -7.77 53.77
N GLU A 28 -28.03 -6.90 53.71
CA GLU A 28 -29.47 -7.25 53.55
C GLU A 28 -30.46 -6.06 53.81
N THR A 29 -31.33 -5.83 52.82
CA THR A 29 -32.76 -5.39 52.85
C THR A 29 -33.28 -4.03 53.40
N LEU A 30 -34.00 -3.35 52.47
CA LEU A 30 -35.35 -2.73 52.54
C LEU A 30 -35.62 -1.31 53.08
N ARG A 31 -36.14 -0.49 52.14
CA ARG A 31 -37.31 0.43 52.18
C ARG A 31 -37.17 1.93 52.55
N GLN A 32 -37.53 2.72 51.52
CA GLN A 32 -38.45 3.88 51.46
C GLN A 32 -38.01 5.29 51.91
N GLU A 33 -38.20 6.20 50.92
CA GLU A 33 -38.45 7.65 50.99
C GLU A 33 -37.28 8.55 51.42
N SER A 34 -37.08 9.77 50.92
CA SER A 34 -37.45 10.49 49.70
C SER A 34 -36.69 11.84 49.77
N SER A 35 -36.38 12.43 48.62
CA SER A 35 -36.01 13.86 48.41
C SER A 35 -34.65 14.39 48.91
N GLY A 36 -33.90 15.01 48.00
CA GLY A 36 -32.74 15.84 48.32
C GLY A 36 -31.66 15.91 47.24
N LEU A 37 -31.93 16.70 46.19
CA LEU A 37 -31.01 17.10 45.12
C LEU A 37 -29.59 17.46 45.59
N ILE A 38 -28.55 16.88 44.97
CA ILE A 38 -27.34 17.60 44.50
C ILE A 38 -26.86 16.94 43.20
N GLN A 39 -26.76 17.75 42.14
CA GLN A 39 -26.21 17.41 40.83
C GLN A 39 -24.74 16.99 40.91
N ASN A 40 -24.36 15.94 40.19
CA ASN A 40 -23.09 15.88 39.47
C ASN A 40 -23.20 14.86 38.33
N GLU A 41 -23.05 15.36 37.12
CA GLU A 41 -23.11 14.65 35.86
C GLU A 41 -21.88 13.74 35.71
N ALA A 42 -22.11 12.43 35.71
CA ALA A 42 -21.15 11.44 35.23
C ALA A 42 -21.75 10.78 33.98
N TYR A 43 -21.02 10.94 32.89
CA TYR A 43 -21.34 10.56 31.52
C TYR A 43 -21.84 9.11 31.42
N GLY A 44 -23.08 8.97 30.94
CA GLY A 44 -23.88 7.75 30.96
C GLY A 44 -23.35 6.65 30.05
N ARG A 45 -23.24 5.46 30.64
CA ARG A 45 -23.19 4.16 29.99
C ARG A 45 -24.52 3.95 29.28
N ASN A 46 -24.62 4.32 28.00
CA ASN A 46 -25.87 4.19 27.25
C ASN A 46 -26.19 2.72 27.02
N ALA A 47 -27.36 2.36 27.53
CA ALA A 47 -28.03 1.10 27.36
C ALA A 47 -28.09 0.73 25.88
N VAL A 48 -27.64 -0.49 25.56
CA VAL A 48 -27.99 -1.17 24.32
C VAL A 48 -29.50 -1.26 24.29
N ASP A 49 -30.10 -0.61 23.30
CA ASP A 49 -31.52 -0.66 23.02
C ASP A 49 -31.88 -2.09 22.60
N SER A 50 -32.25 -2.91 23.59
CA SER A 50 -32.72 -4.28 23.44
C SER A 50 -34.21 -4.34 23.12
N SER A 51 -34.75 -3.37 22.37
CA SER A 51 -36.19 -3.23 22.12
C SER A 51 -36.69 -3.72 20.76
N GLU A 52 -35.83 -4.25 19.88
CA GLU A 52 -36.26 -4.81 18.57
C GLU A 52 -36.37 -6.35 18.52
N GLY A 53 -36.33 -7.03 19.68
CA GLY A 53 -36.65 -8.47 19.81
C GLY A 53 -38.14 -8.79 19.91
N GLN A 54 -39.02 -7.82 19.63
CA GLN A 54 -40.40 -7.82 20.12
C GLN A 54 -41.51 -8.15 19.10
N SER A 55 -41.23 -8.71 17.91
CA SER A 55 -42.31 -9.05 16.96
C SER A 55 -43.10 -10.30 17.37
N CYS A 56 -42.44 -11.37 17.83
CA CYS A 56 -43.13 -12.58 18.30
C CYS A 56 -43.34 -12.68 19.82
N LEU A 57 -42.71 -11.80 20.62
CA LEU A 57 -42.84 -11.80 22.10
C LEU A 57 -44.04 -10.99 22.62
N SER A 58 -44.63 -10.14 21.78
CA SER A 58 -45.80 -9.32 22.15
C SER A 58 -47.15 -9.98 21.80
N TYR A 59 -47.15 -11.09 21.05
CA TYR A 59 -48.35 -11.80 20.61
C TYR A 59 -48.19 -13.32 20.76
N LEU A 60 -48.46 -13.84 21.97
CA LEU A 60 -48.76 -15.27 22.19
C LEU A 60 -50.08 -15.71 21.50
N ASP A 61 -50.85 -14.77 20.96
CA ASP A 61 -52.12 -15.02 20.26
C ASP A 61 -51.97 -15.42 18.78
N ASN A 62 -50.75 -15.39 18.21
CA ASN A 62 -50.46 -15.72 16.81
C ASN A 62 -49.58 -16.97 16.61
N SER A 63 -49.40 -17.82 17.64
CA SER A 63 -48.81 -19.14 17.44
C SER A 63 -49.85 -20.04 16.73
N GLY A 64 -49.88 -20.00 15.40
CA GLY A 64 -50.73 -20.90 14.62
C GLY A 64 -50.35 -22.35 14.88
N SER A 65 -51.32 -23.27 14.86
CA SER A 65 -51.10 -24.71 14.89
C SER A 65 -50.59 -25.23 13.54
N CYS A 66 -50.05 -26.45 13.48
CA CYS A 66 -49.60 -27.03 12.21
C CYS A 66 -50.77 -27.14 11.20
N GLN A 67 -51.99 -27.36 11.72
CA GLN A 67 -53.23 -27.39 10.95
C GLN A 67 -53.58 -26.01 10.38
N ASP A 68 -53.31 -24.92 11.11
CA ASP A 68 -53.52 -23.55 10.63
C ASP A 68 -52.56 -23.22 9.48
N LEU A 69 -51.39 -23.86 9.45
CA LEU A 69 -50.43 -23.84 8.34
C LEU A 69 -50.79 -24.85 7.23
N LYS A 70 -52.02 -25.38 7.21
CA LYS A 70 -52.47 -26.39 6.23
C LYS A 70 -51.55 -27.62 6.19
N GLY A 71 -50.91 -27.93 7.30
CA GLY A 71 -50.02 -29.08 7.47
C GLY A 71 -50.66 -30.23 8.26
N PHE A 72 -49.97 -31.36 8.28
CA PHE A 72 -50.34 -32.54 9.05
C PHE A 72 -49.39 -32.74 10.24
N GLY A 73 -49.96 -33.11 11.39
CA GLY A 73 -49.20 -33.38 12.63
C GLY A 73 -49.21 -32.23 13.62
N THR A 74 -48.16 -32.11 14.41
CA THR A 74 -47.99 -31.06 15.44
C THR A 74 -46.54 -30.58 15.47
N PHE A 75 -46.29 -29.36 15.96
CA PHE A 75 -44.91 -28.86 16.09
C PHE A 75 -44.08 -29.58 17.15
N ASP A 76 -44.72 -30.31 18.08
CA ASP A 76 -44.03 -31.14 19.07
C ASP A 76 -43.59 -32.51 18.54
N THR A 77 -44.17 -32.96 17.42
CA THR A 77 -43.83 -34.24 16.81
C THR A 77 -43.17 -34.03 15.45
N THR A 78 -43.96 -33.96 14.39
CA THR A 78 -43.51 -33.58 13.06
C THR A 78 -44.65 -32.86 12.37
N CYS A 79 -44.41 -31.64 11.93
CA CYS A 79 -45.32 -30.86 11.12
C CYS A 79 -44.92 -30.97 9.65
N LEU A 80 -45.78 -31.60 8.85
CA LEU A 80 -45.59 -31.76 7.41
C LEU A 80 -46.42 -30.72 6.67
N LEU A 81 -45.74 -29.75 6.05
CA LEU A 81 -46.39 -28.75 5.20
C LEU A 81 -46.46 -29.29 3.77
N ASN A 82 -47.68 -29.47 3.26
CA ASN A 82 -47.91 -29.98 1.90
C ASN A 82 -48.59 -28.96 0.97
N SER A 83 -48.87 -27.74 1.47
CA SER A 83 -49.64 -26.71 0.79
C SER A 83 -48.95 -25.35 0.90
N SER A 84 -49.07 -24.52 -0.13
CA SER A 84 -48.56 -23.15 -0.12
C SER A 84 -49.37 -22.23 0.82
N LEU A 85 -48.65 -21.30 1.44
CA LEU A 85 -49.15 -20.37 2.44
C LEU A 85 -48.91 -18.93 1.96
N ASN A 86 -49.94 -18.11 2.06
CA ASN A 86 -49.86 -16.67 1.84
C ASN A 86 -50.31 -15.98 3.13
N LEU A 87 -49.40 -15.25 3.75
CA LEU A 87 -49.54 -14.66 5.07
C LEU A 87 -49.79 -13.16 4.93
N ASP A 88 -50.72 -12.62 5.71
CA ASP A 88 -51.00 -11.18 5.75
C ASP A 88 -50.22 -10.46 6.87
N GLY A 89 -49.46 -11.21 7.69
CA GLY A 89 -48.68 -10.70 8.82
C GLY A 89 -47.68 -11.74 9.34
N ASP A 90 -47.12 -11.45 10.52
CA ASP A 90 -46.05 -12.25 11.12
C ASP A 90 -46.50 -13.69 11.46
N LEU A 91 -45.61 -14.65 11.22
CA LEU A 91 -45.78 -16.06 11.57
C LEU A 91 -44.73 -16.47 12.59
N CYS A 92 -45.19 -16.96 13.74
CA CYS A 92 -44.32 -17.45 14.81
C CYS A 92 -44.67 -18.91 15.13
N VAL A 93 -43.70 -19.81 14.96
CA VAL A 93 -43.86 -21.25 15.18
C VAL A 93 -42.91 -21.69 16.29
N TYR A 94 -43.44 -22.37 17.30
CA TYR A 94 -42.70 -22.93 18.42
C TYR A 94 -43.06 -24.39 18.62
N GLY A 95 -42.07 -25.25 18.85
CA GLY A 95 -42.33 -26.67 19.14
C GLY A 95 -41.09 -27.47 19.52
N SER A 96 -41.29 -28.68 19.99
CA SER A 96 -40.18 -29.59 20.33
C SER A 96 -39.77 -30.58 19.23
N GLY A 97 -40.57 -30.68 18.17
CA GLY A 97 -40.45 -31.67 17.11
C GLY A 97 -39.75 -31.17 15.84
N ASN A 98 -40.16 -31.71 14.70
CA ASN A 98 -39.59 -31.43 13.38
C ASN A 98 -40.56 -30.67 12.47
N ILE A 99 -40.03 -29.94 11.50
CA ILE A 99 -40.83 -29.32 10.42
C ILE A 99 -40.26 -29.78 9.09
N GLU A 100 -41.13 -30.30 8.21
CA GLU A 100 -40.75 -30.66 6.84
C GLU A 100 -41.68 -29.97 5.85
N VAL A 101 -41.07 -29.22 4.93
CA VAL A 101 -41.78 -28.56 3.83
C VAL A 101 -41.59 -29.40 2.58
N PHE A 102 -42.68 -29.90 2.01
CA PHE A 102 -42.63 -30.67 0.78
C PHE A 102 -42.16 -29.84 -0.42
N PRO A 103 -41.61 -30.47 -1.47
CA PRO A 103 -41.13 -29.77 -2.66
C PRO A 103 -42.21 -28.90 -3.33
N HIS A 104 -41.77 -27.84 -4.02
CA HIS A 104 -42.62 -26.93 -4.80
C HIS A 104 -43.67 -26.13 -4.00
N ILE A 105 -43.43 -25.94 -2.69
CA ILE A 105 -44.29 -25.12 -1.82
C ILE A 105 -43.76 -23.69 -1.74
N ALA A 106 -44.68 -22.72 -1.61
CA ALA A 106 -44.33 -21.35 -1.32
C ALA A 106 -44.93 -20.89 0.02
N ILE A 107 -44.13 -20.30 0.89
CA ILE A 107 -44.55 -19.64 2.13
C ILE A 107 -44.21 -18.16 1.96
N ILE A 108 -45.22 -17.34 1.70
CA ILE A 108 -45.04 -15.95 1.27
C ILE A 108 -45.69 -15.01 2.28
N CYS A 109 -44.92 -14.05 2.76
CA CYS A 109 -45.42 -12.85 3.42
C CYS A 109 -44.96 -11.62 2.61
N PRO A 110 -45.85 -10.99 1.82
CA PRO A 110 -45.48 -9.89 0.93
C PRO A 110 -45.32 -8.55 1.67
N VAL A 111 -45.72 -8.48 2.95
CA VAL A 111 -45.63 -7.26 3.76
C VAL A 111 -44.17 -6.98 4.11
N LYS A 112 -43.71 -5.75 3.83
CA LYS A 112 -42.34 -5.33 4.14
C LYS A 112 -42.09 -5.38 5.64
N GLY A 113 -40.98 -5.99 6.02
CA GLY A 113 -40.63 -6.20 7.43
C GLY A 113 -41.42 -7.29 8.14
N CYS A 114 -42.30 -8.03 7.45
CA CYS A 114 -43.00 -9.19 8.01
C CYS A 114 -42.02 -10.27 8.46
N SER A 115 -42.29 -10.90 9.60
CA SER A 115 -41.39 -11.85 10.25
C SER A 115 -41.93 -13.28 10.18
N ILE A 116 -41.11 -14.22 9.69
CA ILE A 116 -41.32 -15.66 9.84
C ILE A 116 -40.28 -16.18 10.84
N VAL A 117 -40.75 -16.60 12.02
CA VAL A 117 -39.91 -17.14 13.08
C VAL A 117 -40.29 -18.59 13.33
N VAL A 118 -39.32 -19.49 13.23
CA VAL A 118 -39.48 -20.91 13.51
C VAL A 118 -38.46 -21.29 14.57
N ASN A 119 -38.93 -21.73 15.73
CA ASN A 119 -38.07 -22.21 16.81
C ASN A 119 -38.51 -23.63 17.18
N VAL A 120 -37.71 -24.62 16.78
CA VAL A 120 -37.96 -26.03 17.06
C VAL A 120 -36.74 -26.73 17.62
N SER A 121 -36.89 -27.60 18.62
CA SER A 121 -35.71 -28.34 19.13
C SER A 121 -35.24 -29.48 18.21
N GLY A 122 -36.06 -29.92 17.25
CA GLY A 122 -35.74 -30.96 16.29
C GLY A 122 -35.07 -30.43 15.01
N SER A 123 -35.48 -30.96 13.86
CA SER A 123 -34.94 -30.57 12.55
C SER A 123 -35.95 -29.82 11.68
N VAL A 124 -35.45 -28.84 10.92
CA VAL A 124 -36.20 -28.16 9.87
C VAL A 124 -35.67 -28.61 8.51
N LYS A 125 -36.55 -29.19 7.68
CA LYS A 125 -36.24 -29.62 6.31
C LYS A 125 -37.05 -28.82 5.31
N ILE A 126 -36.36 -28.15 4.40
CA ILE A 126 -36.95 -27.40 3.30
C ILE A 126 -36.66 -28.17 2.01
N GLY A 127 -37.71 -28.75 1.43
CA GLY A 127 -37.63 -29.54 0.22
C GLY A 127 -37.25 -28.74 -1.03
N GLU A 128 -37.07 -29.46 -2.13
CA GLU A 128 -36.63 -28.89 -3.40
C GLU A 128 -37.60 -27.84 -3.95
N TYR A 129 -37.06 -26.77 -4.53
CA TYR A 129 -37.83 -25.67 -5.13
C TYR A 129 -38.84 -24.99 -4.19
N VAL A 130 -38.67 -25.11 -2.87
CA VAL A 130 -39.49 -24.36 -1.90
C VAL A 130 -39.06 -22.90 -1.87
N ASN A 131 -40.02 -21.98 -1.82
CA ASN A 131 -39.75 -20.55 -1.68
C ASN A 131 -40.35 -19.99 -0.37
N VAL A 132 -39.48 -19.65 0.59
CA VAL A 132 -39.86 -18.94 1.82
C VAL A 132 -39.53 -17.46 1.62
N MET A 133 -40.55 -16.61 1.58
CA MET A 133 -40.42 -15.18 1.28
C MET A 133 -41.00 -14.33 2.40
N ALA A 134 -40.19 -13.46 3.02
CA ALA A 134 -40.62 -12.54 4.08
C ALA A 134 -39.65 -11.36 4.24
N GLY A 135 -39.98 -10.39 5.09
CA GLY A 135 -39.05 -9.30 5.42
C GLY A 135 -37.95 -9.72 6.41
N SER A 136 -38.29 -10.56 7.38
CA SER A 136 -37.38 -11.19 8.33
C SER A 136 -37.64 -12.69 8.40
N VAL A 137 -36.60 -13.52 8.40
CA VAL A 137 -36.71 -14.97 8.60
C VAL A 137 -35.74 -15.37 9.71
N SER A 138 -36.23 -16.03 10.76
CA SER A 138 -35.39 -16.57 11.83
C SER A 138 -35.73 -18.03 12.08
N PHE A 139 -34.79 -18.93 11.81
CA PHE A 139 -34.92 -20.37 12.06
C PHE A 139 -33.95 -20.80 13.15
N ASP A 140 -34.48 -21.35 14.24
CA ASP A 140 -33.75 -21.95 15.34
C ASP A 140 -34.09 -23.45 15.38
N ALA A 141 -33.09 -24.29 15.11
CA ALA A 141 -33.23 -25.74 14.99
C ALA A 141 -31.96 -26.50 15.38
N ARG A 142 -32.07 -27.79 15.71
CA ARG A 142 -30.87 -28.63 15.87
C ARG A 142 -30.18 -28.90 14.54
N ASN A 143 -30.95 -29.21 13.50
CA ASN A 143 -30.47 -29.43 12.14
C ASN A 143 -31.35 -28.67 11.15
N LEU A 144 -30.74 -28.07 10.14
CA LEU A 144 -31.44 -27.37 9.07
C LEU A 144 -30.92 -27.84 7.71
N THR A 145 -31.83 -28.28 6.85
CA THR A 145 -31.50 -28.73 5.50
C THR A 145 -32.30 -27.93 4.48
N LEU A 146 -31.60 -27.23 3.58
CA LEU A 146 -32.17 -26.60 2.40
C LEU A 146 -31.75 -27.41 1.18
N ASP A 147 -32.70 -28.14 0.59
CA ASP A 147 -32.47 -28.97 -0.58
C ASP A 147 -32.28 -28.11 -1.86
N HIS A 148 -32.04 -28.78 -2.98
CA HIS A 148 -31.71 -28.13 -4.25
C HIS A 148 -32.76 -27.08 -4.67
N CYS A 149 -32.29 -25.89 -5.06
CA CYS A 149 -33.13 -24.76 -5.46
C CYS A 149 -34.15 -24.28 -4.41
N ALA A 150 -34.07 -24.72 -3.14
CA ALA A 150 -34.83 -24.11 -2.06
C ALA A 150 -34.34 -22.68 -1.82
N THR A 151 -35.24 -21.73 -1.58
CA THR A 151 -34.91 -20.31 -1.40
C THR A 151 -35.50 -19.76 -0.11
N ILE A 152 -34.65 -19.22 0.77
CA ILE A 152 -35.05 -18.28 1.81
C ILE A 152 -34.76 -16.88 1.29
N ASN A 153 -35.82 -16.15 0.95
CA ASN A 153 -35.74 -14.91 0.19
C ASN A 153 -36.33 -13.74 0.97
N THR A 154 -35.48 -12.78 1.30
CA THR A 154 -35.87 -11.50 1.92
C THR A 154 -35.47 -10.30 1.06
N THR A 155 -35.20 -10.55 -0.23
CA THR A 155 -34.75 -9.54 -1.19
C THR A 155 -35.81 -8.48 -1.41
N SER A 156 -35.42 -7.20 -1.29
CA SER A 156 -36.31 -6.04 -1.45
C SER A 156 -37.52 -5.98 -0.49
N LEU A 157 -37.52 -6.79 0.59
CA LEU A 157 -38.60 -6.86 1.58
C LEU A 157 -38.21 -6.26 2.95
N GLY A 158 -37.09 -5.54 3.02
CA GLY A 158 -36.65 -4.87 4.23
C GLY A 158 -37.69 -3.89 4.76
N GLY A 159 -37.82 -3.84 6.09
CA GLY A 159 -38.55 -2.80 6.79
C GLY A 159 -37.80 -1.46 6.76
N SER A 160 -38.24 -0.52 7.60
CA SER A 160 -37.53 0.75 7.75
C SER A 160 -36.15 0.50 8.40
N PRO A 161 -35.06 1.07 7.87
CA PRO A 161 -33.77 1.08 8.57
C PRO A 161 -33.88 1.91 9.87
N PRO A 162 -32.92 1.79 10.80
CA PRO A 162 -32.95 2.55 12.05
C PRO A 162 -33.04 4.07 11.80
N SER A 163 -33.85 4.77 12.60
CA SER A 163 -34.28 6.16 12.33
C SER A 163 -33.14 7.19 12.33
N GLN A 164 -32.02 6.88 12.96
CA GLN A 164 -30.85 7.77 13.06
C GLN A 164 -29.83 7.57 11.93
N THR A 165 -30.12 6.73 10.93
CA THR A 165 -29.16 6.36 9.88
C THR A 165 -29.27 7.25 8.65
N SER A 166 -28.12 7.55 8.02
CA SER A 166 -28.01 8.21 6.71
C SER A 166 -27.96 7.22 5.55
N GLY A 167 -28.44 5.99 5.77
CA GLY A 167 -28.39 4.92 4.78
C GLY A 167 -29.29 5.17 3.56
N THR A 168 -30.40 5.88 3.74
CA THR A 168 -31.23 6.32 2.60
C THR A 168 -30.74 7.70 2.12
N PRO A 169 -30.29 7.83 0.84
CA PRO A 169 -29.81 9.10 0.32
C PRO A 169 -30.90 10.17 0.33
N ILE A 170 -30.50 11.40 0.66
CA ILE A 170 -31.36 12.59 0.59
C ILE A 170 -31.19 13.24 -0.79
N GLY A 171 -32.28 13.73 -1.37
CA GLY A 171 -32.26 14.44 -2.66
C GLY A 171 -32.85 13.64 -3.83
N HIS A 172 -32.60 14.12 -5.05
CA HIS A 172 -33.20 13.62 -6.28
C HIS A 172 -32.16 13.14 -7.31
N ASP A 173 -31.02 12.66 -6.83
CA ASP A 173 -29.90 12.25 -7.69
C ASP A 173 -29.93 10.76 -8.07
N GLY A 174 -30.94 10.02 -7.59
CA GLY A 174 -31.02 8.57 -7.83
C GLY A 174 -29.86 7.79 -7.22
N ALA A 175 -29.25 8.28 -6.14
CA ALA A 175 -28.15 7.60 -5.46
C ALA A 175 -28.60 6.28 -4.81
N GLY A 176 -27.71 5.30 -4.68
CA GLY A 176 -28.00 4.01 -4.05
C GLY A 176 -28.05 4.08 -2.52
N GLY A 177 -28.83 3.20 -1.91
CA GLY A 177 -28.87 3.04 -0.45
C GLY A 177 -27.56 2.47 0.10
N GLY A 178 -27.22 2.77 1.36
CA GLY A 178 -26.06 2.22 2.07
C GLY A 178 -26.47 1.38 3.28
N HIS A 179 -25.66 0.39 3.65
CA HIS A 179 -25.84 -0.41 4.88
C HIS A 179 -24.50 -0.97 5.39
N GLY A 180 -24.01 -2.07 4.80
CA GLY A 180 -22.69 -2.63 5.08
C GLY A 180 -21.59 -1.88 4.33
N GLY A 181 -21.85 -1.59 3.06
CA GLY A 181 -21.10 -0.65 2.22
C GLY A 181 -21.91 0.59 1.88
N ARG A 182 -21.24 1.66 1.47
CA ARG A 182 -21.90 2.86 0.94
C ARG A 182 -22.57 2.60 -0.40
N GLY A 183 -23.72 3.22 -0.63
CA GLY A 183 -24.32 3.26 -1.96
C GLY A 183 -23.53 4.17 -2.90
N ALA A 184 -23.66 3.97 -4.22
CA ALA A 184 -23.04 4.83 -5.22
C ALA A 184 -23.88 6.05 -5.55
N SER A 185 -23.23 7.15 -5.93
CA SER A 185 -23.88 8.33 -6.50
C SER A 185 -23.28 8.66 -7.87
N CYS A 186 -24.16 8.93 -8.84
CA CYS A 186 -23.79 9.25 -10.22
C CYS A 186 -24.25 10.67 -10.58
N LEU A 187 -23.76 11.65 -9.81
CA LEU A 187 -23.99 13.07 -10.05
C LEU A 187 -23.31 13.54 -11.35
N ARG A 188 -23.94 14.49 -12.06
CA ARG A 188 -23.29 15.21 -13.18
C ARG A 188 -22.26 16.25 -12.71
N SER A 189 -22.19 16.53 -11.40
CA SER A 189 -21.28 17.51 -10.80
C SER A 189 -20.40 16.87 -9.73
N ASN A 190 -19.15 17.33 -9.63
CA ASN A 190 -18.01 16.73 -8.93
C ASN A 190 -18.08 16.73 -7.37
N LYS A 191 -19.26 16.78 -6.74
CA LYS A 191 -19.35 17.04 -5.28
C LYS A 191 -19.18 15.80 -4.38
N THR A 192 -19.80 14.66 -4.70
CA THR A 192 -19.65 13.41 -3.92
C THR A 192 -19.89 12.17 -4.79
N ASN A 193 -19.07 11.13 -4.63
CA ASN A 193 -19.19 9.88 -5.41
C ASN A 193 -20.08 8.82 -4.73
N TRP A 194 -20.54 9.07 -3.50
CA TRP A 194 -21.29 8.12 -2.69
C TRP A 194 -22.70 8.61 -2.36
N GLY A 195 -23.60 7.66 -2.11
CA GLY A 195 -25.02 7.82 -1.82
C GLY A 195 -25.31 7.64 -0.34
N GLY A 196 -25.95 6.52 0.02
CA GLY A 196 -26.30 6.24 1.40
C GLY A 196 -25.08 5.81 2.21
N ASP A 197 -25.01 6.22 3.47
CA ASP A 197 -23.91 5.84 4.38
C ASP A 197 -24.12 4.47 5.04
N VAL A 198 -23.08 3.97 5.69
CA VAL A 198 -23.12 2.70 6.44
C VAL A 198 -23.69 2.87 7.84
N TYR A 199 -24.26 1.80 8.40
CA TYR A 199 -24.72 1.74 9.79
C TYR A 199 -24.60 0.32 10.34
N ALA A 200 -24.97 0.13 11.62
CA ALA A 200 -24.88 -1.15 12.33
C ALA A 200 -23.45 -1.74 12.41
N TRP A 201 -22.43 -0.87 12.51
CA TRP A 201 -21.05 -1.31 12.68
C TRP A 201 -20.77 -1.90 14.07
N SER A 202 -21.32 -1.29 15.13
CA SER A 202 -21.16 -1.76 16.52
C SER A 202 -21.70 -3.18 16.75
N THR A 203 -22.55 -3.67 15.85
CA THR A 203 -23.13 -5.01 15.86
C THR A 203 -22.59 -5.88 14.71
N LEU A 204 -21.39 -5.62 14.20
CA LEU A 204 -20.76 -6.38 13.12
C LEU A 204 -20.75 -7.91 13.37
N SER A 205 -20.60 -8.33 14.63
CA SER A 205 -20.63 -9.75 15.03
C SER A 205 -22.03 -10.35 15.04
N LYS A 206 -23.09 -9.54 15.16
CA LYS A 206 -24.51 -9.97 15.17
C LYS A 206 -25.39 -8.91 14.48
N PRO A 207 -25.26 -8.73 13.15
CA PRO A 207 -25.99 -7.69 12.42
C PRO A 207 -27.48 -8.05 12.34
N TRP A 208 -28.36 -7.16 12.80
CA TRP A 208 -29.81 -7.38 12.79
C TRP A 208 -30.61 -6.16 12.29
N SER A 209 -30.08 -5.48 11.28
CA SER A 209 -30.71 -4.29 10.69
C SER A 209 -31.20 -4.55 9.27
N TYR A 210 -32.34 -3.96 8.92
CA TYR A 210 -32.82 -3.95 7.54
C TYR A 210 -31.90 -3.13 6.65
N GLY A 211 -31.82 -3.48 5.38
CA GLY A 211 -31.22 -2.63 4.35
C GLY A 211 -32.05 -1.36 4.14
N SER A 212 -31.40 -0.32 3.65
CA SER A 212 -31.99 0.97 3.32
C SER A 212 -32.46 1.06 1.87
N LYS A 213 -33.42 1.96 1.63
CA LYS A 213 -33.97 2.24 0.30
C LYS A 213 -33.00 3.13 -0.51
N GLY A 214 -32.98 2.96 -1.82
CA GLY A 214 -32.30 3.88 -2.73
C GLY A 214 -33.01 5.24 -2.88
N GLY A 215 -32.27 6.26 -3.30
CA GLY A 215 -32.80 7.59 -3.62
C GLY A 215 -33.65 7.59 -4.89
N SER A 216 -34.50 8.61 -5.06
CA SER A 216 -35.30 8.81 -6.28
C SER A 216 -34.64 9.82 -7.22
N THR A 217 -35.01 9.86 -8.49
CA THR A 217 -34.68 10.97 -9.41
C THR A 217 -35.79 12.01 -9.55
N SER A 218 -36.86 11.91 -8.75
CA SER A 218 -38.05 12.77 -8.82
C SER A 218 -38.58 13.10 -7.42
N ALA A 219 -39.09 14.32 -7.25
CA ALA A 219 -39.76 14.76 -6.02
C ALA A 219 -41.18 14.17 -5.85
N GLU A 220 -41.86 13.87 -6.96
CA GLU A 220 -43.26 13.45 -6.97
C GLU A 220 -43.44 11.94 -6.80
N LYS A 221 -42.46 11.15 -7.28
CA LYS A 221 -42.52 9.68 -7.27
C LYS A 221 -41.26 9.09 -6.64
N ARG A 222 -41.44 8.05 -5.81
CA ARG A 222 -40.34 7.32 -5.15
C ARG A 222 -39.96 6.08 -5.95
N TYR A 223 -38.93 6.19 -6.78
CA TYR A 223 -38.47 5.12 -7.67
C TYR A 223 -37.34 4.24 -7.11
N GLY A 224 -36.72 4.62 -5.97
CA GLY A 224 -35.61 3.88 -5.41
C GLY A 224 -35.99 2.44 -5.03
N GLY A 225 -35.06 1.52 -5.25
CA GLY A 225 -35.21 0.11 -4.85
C GLY A 225 -35.26 -0.01 -3.32
N ASP A 226 -36.11 -0.91 -2.82
CA ASP A 226 -36.24 -1.15 -1.38
C ASP A 226 -35.04 -1.93 -0.82
N GLY A 227 -34.75 -1.80 0.47
CA GLY A 227 -33.63 -2.49 1.10
C GLY A 227 -33.87 -3.99 1.29
N GLY A 228 -32.78 -4.73 1.48
CA GLY A 228 -32.83 -6.15 1.82
C GLY A 228 -33.35 -6.43 3.24
N GLY A 229 -33.90 -7.61 3.44
CA GLY A 229 -34.45 -8.06 4.73
C GLY A 229 -33.41 -8.56 5.73
N ARG A 230 -33.87 -9.37 6.69
CA ARG A 230 -33.01 -9.95 7.74
C ARG A 230 -33.17 -11.46 7.78
N ILE A 231 -32.07 -12.19 7.87
CA ILE A 231 -32.09 -13.65 7.98
C ILE A 231 -31.23 -14.08 9.16
N GLU A 232 -31.76 -14.92 10.04
CA GLU A 232 -31.01 -15.55 11.12
C GLU A 232 -31.23 -17.06 11.08
N LEU A 233 -30.16 -17.84 10.87
CA LEU A 233 -30.20 -19.29 10.93
C LEU A 233 -29.36 -19.75 12.13
N LYS A 234 -30.02 -20.16 13.21
CA LYS A 234 -29.42 -20.75 14.41
C LYS A 234 -29.57 -22.25 14.35
N VAL A 235 -28.47 -22.93 14.06
CA VAL A 235 -28.43 -24.38 13.90
C VAL A 235 -27.51 -24.97 14.96
N GLY A 236 -28.01 -25.92 15.75
CA GLY A 236 -27.24 -26.52 16.84
C GLY A 236 -26.10 -27.43 16.37
N ASP A 237 -26.27 -28.12 15.24
CA ASP A 237 -25.31 -29.09 14.71
C ASP A 237 -24.99 -28.81 13.23
N THR A 238 -25.75 -29.34 12.28
CA THR A 238 -25.40 -29.25 10.85
C THR A 238 -26.41 -28.44 10.04
N LEU A 239 -25.91 -27.44 9.30
CA LEU A 239 -26.60 -26.71 8.24
C LEU A 239 -26.16 -27.25 6.87
N GLN A 240 -27.04 -28.00 6.21
CA GLN A 240 -26.87 -28.43 4.82
C GLN A 240 -27.55 -27.40 3.90
N LEU A 241 -26.76 -26.72 3.07
CA LEU A 241 -27.24 -25.65 2.19
C LEU A 241 -26.91 -25.95 0.73
N ASP A 242 -27.87 -26.48 -0.02
CA ASP A 242 -27.79 -26.72 -1.48
C ASP A 242 -28.70 -25.78 -2.29
N GLY A 243 -29.34 -24.83 -1.60
CA GLY A 243 -30.21 -23.79 -2.14
C GLY A 243 -29.65 -22.36 -1.99
N PHE A 244 -30.54 -21.38 -1.85
CA PHE A 244 -30.21 -19.95 -1.78
C PHE A 244 -30.75 -19.29 -0.51
N VAL A 245 -29.93 -18.49 0.15
CA VAL A 245 -30.31 -17.63 1.28
C VAL A 245 -29.99 -16.19 0.89
N THR A 246 -31.01 -15.38 0.60
CA THR A 246 -30.83 -14.06 -0.03
C THR A 246 -31.50 -12.94 0.75
N ALA A 247 -30.73 -11.92 1.11
CA ALA A 247 -31.19 -10.67 1.72
C ALA A 247 -30.74 -9.47 0.87
N GLU A 248 -30.98 -9.52 -0.44
CA GLU A 248 -30.43 -8.53 -1.38
C GLU A 248 -31.28 -7.26 -1.45
N GLY A 249 -30.66 -6.16 -1.89
CA GLY A 249 -31.34 -4.92 -2.18
C GLY A 249 -32.17 -4.98 -3.47
N GLY A 250 -33.31 -4.29 -3.49
CA GLY A 250 -34.18 -4.16 -4.66
C GLY A 250 -33.58 -3.27 -5.75
N MET A 251 -34.00 -3.51 -6.99
CA MET A 251 -33.55 -2.71 -8.14
C MET A 251 -34.31 -1.37 -8.23
N GLY A 252 -33.59 -0.27 -8.43
CA GLY A 252 -34.16 1.07 -8.65
C GLY A 252 -34.32 1.47 -10.13
N GLY A 253 -33.61 0.79 -11.03
CA GLY A 253 -33.66 1.06 -12.47
C GLY A 253 -33.11 2.43 -12.87
N LEU A 254 -33.62 3.01 -13.97
CA LEU A 254 -33.13 4.28 -14.53
C LEU A 254 -33.58 5.54 -13.78
N LYS A 255 -34.62 5.43 -12.94
CA LYS A 255 -35.27 6.57 -12.25
C LYS A 255 -35.06 6.58 -10.74
N GLY A 256 -34.27 5.65 -10.22
CA GLY A 256 -33.98 5.54 -8.80
C GLY A 256 -32.71 4.74 -8.56
N GLY A 257 -32.10 4.94 -7.39
CA GLY A 257 -30.95 4.16 -6.96
C GLY A 257 -31.37 2.78 -6.46
N GLY A 258 -30.42 1.84 -6.47
CA GLY A 258 -30.63 0.52 -5.91
C GLY A 258 -30.75 0.55 -4.39
N GLY A 259 -31.54 -0.35 -3.82
CA GLY A 259 -31.59 -0.58 -2.39
C GLY A 259 -30.31 -1.27 -1.90
N SER A 260 -29.96 -1.08 -0.63
CA SER A 260 -28.80 -1.78 -0.05
C SER A 260 -29.16 -3.21 0.39
N GLY A 261 -28.14 -4.06 0.50
CA GLY A 261 -28.28 -5.40 1.07
C GLY A 261 -28.65 -5.38 2.55
N GLY A 262 -29.28 -6.44 3.02
CA GLY A 262 -29.78 -6.62 4.38
C GLY A 262 -28.75 -7.18 5.36
N SER A 263 -29.24 -7.87 6.40
CA SER A 263 -28.39 -8.56 7.40
C SER A 263 -28.61 -10.07 7.36
N ILE A 264 -27.54 -10.85 7.43
CA ILE A 264 -27.60 -12.32 7.56
C ILE A 264 -26.74 -12.77 8.74
N ILE A 265 -27.29 -13.59 9.63
CA ILE A 265 -26.58 -14.25 10.72
C ILE A 265 -26.68 -15.77 10.50
N ILE A 266 -25.55 -16.46 10.49
CA ILE A 266 -25.48 -17.92 10.42
C ILE A 266 -24.71 -18.43 11.63
N HIS A 267 -25.35 -19.25 12.44
CA HIS A 267 -24.74 -19.97 13.54
C HIS A 267 -24.92 -21.48 13.31
N ALA A 268 -23.83 -22.24 13.21
CA ALA A 268 -23.86 -23.69 13.02
C ALA A 268 -22.57 -24.34 13.54
N LEU A 269 -22.60 -25.62 13.90
CA LEU A 269 -21.33 -26.35 14.10
C LEU A 269 -20.68 -26.62 12.73
N LYS A 270 -21.46 -27.07 11.75
CA LYS A 270 -21.00 -27.39 10.39
C LYS A 270 -21.91 -26.77 9.34
N LEU A 271 -21.35 -25.94 8.47
CA LEU A 271 -21.97 -25.44 7.25
C LEU A 271 -21.38 -26.17 6.04
N LYS A 272 -22.21 -26.89 5.29
CA LYS A 272 -21.78 -27.63 4.09
C LYS A 272 -22.84 -27.61 3.01
N GLY A 273 -22.42 -27.78 1.76
CA GLY A 273 -23.28 -27.85 0.59
C GLY A 273 -22.77 -26.93 -0.53
N SER A 274 -23.48 -26.91 -1.66
CA SER A 274 -23.10 -26.11 -2.84
C SER A 274 -23.95 -24.86 -3.04
N GLY A 275 -24.67 -24.43 -2.00
CA GLY A 275 -25.58 -23.29 -2.05
C GLY A 275 -24.91 -21.93 -1.97
N VAL A 276 -25.74 -20.89 -1.98
CA VAL A 276 -25.31 -19.48 -2.00
C VAL A 276 -25.98 -18.69 -0.89
N ILE A 277 -25.19 -17.90 -0.15
CA ILE A 277 -25.65 -16.91 0.82
C ILE A 277 -25.31 -15.53 0.28
N SER A 278 -26.30 -14.66 0.07
CA SER A 278 -26.09 -13.33 -0.54
C SER A 278 -26.80 -12.21 0.19
N ALA A 279 -26.06 -11.15 0.51
CA ALA A 279 -26.57 -9.87 0.99
C ALA A 279 -26.14 -8.73 0.06
N ALA A 280 -26.18 -8.95 -1.25
CA ALA A 280 -25.73 -7.99 -2.25
C ALA A 280 -26.62 -6.74 -2.35
N GLY A 281 -26.03 -5.63 -2.81
CA GLY A 281 -26.77 -4.40 -3.13
C GLY A 281 -27.53 -4.48 -4.46
N GLY A 282 -28.67 -3.79 -4.54
CA GLY A 282 -29.50 -3.73 -5.74
C GLY A 282 -28.92 -2.80 -6.81
N SER A 283 -29.27 -3.06 -8.07
CA SER A 283 -28.85 -2.21 -9.21
C SER A 283 -29.77 -1.00 -9.39
N GLY A 284 -29.22 0.14 -9.80
CA GLY A 284 -30.02 1.35 -10.05
C GLY A 284 -29.21 2.46 -10.72
N TRP A 285 -29.74 3.68 -10.75
CA TRP A 285 -29.02 4.84 -11.28
C TRP A 285 -27.65 4.98 -10.60
N GLY A 286 -27.65 5.06 -9.27
CA GLY A 286 -26.54 4.61 -8.42
C GLY A 286 -26.85 3.23 -7.81
N GLY A 287 -25.87 2.32 -7.84
CA GLY A 287 -25.98 1.00 -7.22
C GLY A 287 -26.02 1.06 -5.69
N GLY A 288 -26.82 0.20 -5.06
CA GLY A 288 -26.90 0.09 -3.61
C GLY A 288 -25.65 -0.56 -3.02
N GLY A 289 -25.30 -0.21 -1.78
CA GLY A 289 -24.20 -0.84 -1.06
C GLY A 289 -24.55 -2.26 -0.61
N GLY A 290 -23.51 -3.09 -0.44
CA GLY A 290 -23.67 -4.44 0.11
C GLY A 290 -24.14 -4.43 1.57
N GLY A 291 -24.69 -5.55 2.02
CA GLY A 291 -25.21 -5.77 3.37
C GLY A 291 -24.14 -6.26 4.37
N ARG A 292 -24.60 -6.85 5.48
CA ARG A 292 -23.72 -7.43 6.51
C ARG A 292 -24.03 -8.90 6.72
N ILE A 293 -23.01 -9.74 6.71
CA ILE A 293 -23.12 -11.18 6.98
C ILE A 293 -22.22 -11.49 8.17
N SER A 294 -22.77 -12.15 9.19
CA SER A 294 -22.00 -12.73 10.30
C SER A 294 -22.09 -14.24 10.28
N LEU A 295 -20.95 -14.89 10.45
CA LEU A 295 -20.79 -16.34 10.46
C LEU A 295 -20.19 -16.77 11.79
N GLU A 296 -20.85 -17.70 12.45
CA GLU A 296 -20.36 -18.39 13.63
C GLU A 296 -20.43 -19.89 13.35
N CYS A 297 -19.45 -20.38 12.58
CA CYS A 297 -19.37 -21.76 12.11
C CYS A 297 -18.03 -22.41 12.45
N TYR A 298 -18.03 -23.56 13.11
CA TYR A 298 -16.76 -24.26 13.40
C TYR A 298 -16.10 -24.83 12.12
N SER A 299 -16.90 -25.20 11.12
CA SER A 299 -16.43 -25.66 9.81
C SER A 299 -17.35 -25.17 8.69
N ILE A 300 -16.76 -24.65 7.61
CA ILE A 300 -17.46 -24.23 6.38
C ILE A 300 -16.86 -24.97 5.18
N GLN A 301 -17.69 -25.60 4.34
CA GLN A 301 -17.28 -26.35 3.15
C GLN A 301 -18.16 -25.99 1.95
N ASP A 302 -17.53 -25.61 0.83
CA ASP A 302 -18.10 -25.44 -0.52
C ASP A 302 -19.21 -24.36 -0.73
N VAL A 303 -19.74 -23.75 0.33
CA VAL A 303 -20.76 -22.71 0.25
C VAL A 303 -20.19 -21.38 -0.24
N LYS A 304 -20.86 -20.74 -1.21
CA LYS A 304 -20.51 -19.39 -1.70
C LYS A 304 -21.20 -18.31 -0.87
N ILE A 305 -20.44 -17.32 -0.39
CA ILE A 305 -20.94 -16.22 0.44
C ILE A 305 -20.56 -14.88 -0.20
N THR A 306 -21.55 -14.02 -0.46
CA THR A 306 -21.36 -12.75 -1.18
C THR A 306 -22.09 -11.58 -0.53
N ALA A 307 -21.43 -10.43 -0.49
CA ALA A 307 -22.01 -9.18 0.01
C ALA A 307 -21.57 -7.98 -0.84
N HIS A 308 -21.40 -8.14 -2.15
CA HIS A 308 -20.93 -7.06 -3.02
C HIS A 308 -21.96 -5.93 -3.19
N GLY A 309 -21.51 -4.76 -3.65
CA GLY A 309 -22.39 -3.66 -4.03
C GLY A 309 -23.12 -3.91 -5.35
N GLY A 310 -24.18 -3.15 -5.60
CA GLY A 310 -24.99 -3.22 -6.80
C GLY A 310 -24.41 -2.43 -7.97
N TRP A 311 -24.80 -2.80 -9.20
CA TRP A 311 -24.37 -2.13 -10.42
C TRP A 311 -24.98 -0.72 -10.56
N SER A 312 -24.16 0.22 -11.01
CA SER A 312 -24.58 1.61 -11.30
C SER A 312 -24.80 1.82 -12.78
N ILE A 313 -26.02 2.23 -13.15
CA ILE A 313 -26.39 2.52 -14.55
C ILE A 313 -25.90 3.91 -14.98
N GLY A 314 -25.97 4.90 -14.08
CA GLY A 314 -25.57 6.28 -14.39
C GLY A 314 -24.05 6.45 -14.53
N CYS A 315 -23.27 5.58 -13.88
CA CYS A 315 -21.82 5.61 -13.88
C CYS A 315 -21.23 4.19 -13.71
N PRO A 316 -21.02 3.44 -14.82
CA PRO A 316 -20.60 2.03 -14.79
C PRO A 316 -19.32 1.72 -13.97
N GLU A 317 -18.41 2.69 -13.85
CA GLU A 317 -17.16 2.53 -13.09
C GLU A 317 -17.32 2.74 -11.56
N ASN A 318 -18.51 3.10 -11.09
CA ASN A 318 -18.77 3.41 -9.69
C ASN A 318 -19.99 2.63 -9.20
N ALA A 319 -19.85 1.31 -9.07
CA ALA A 319 -20.83 0.46 -8.39
C ALA A 319 -20.95 0.82 -6.91
N GLY A 320 -21.96 0.29 -6.21
CA GLY A 320 -22.02 0.36 -4.76
C GLY A 320 -20.77 -0.28 -4.12
N ALA A 321 -20.42 0.16 -2.92
CA ALA A 321 -19.33 -0.44 -2.17
C ALA A 321 -19.75 -1.81 -1.61
N ALA A 322 -18.76 -2.66 -1.41
CA ALA A 322 -18.95 -3.97 -0.81
C ALA A 322 -19.47 -3.86 0.64
N GLY A 323 -20.29 -4.81 1.01
CA GLY A 323 -20.68 -5.09 2.37
C GLY A 323 -19.56 -5.78 3.16
N THR A 324 -19.92 -6.28 4.34
CA THR A 324 -18.97 -6.95 5.25
C THR A 324 -19.38 -8.39 5.50
N ILE A 325 -18.44 -9.31 5.38
CA ILE A 325 -18.59 -10.71 5.83
C ILE A 325 -17.64 -10.89 7.03
N TYR A 326 -18.19 -11.11 8.21
CA TYR A 326 -17.44 -11.28 9.44
C TYR A 326 -17.57 -12.70 9.98
N ASP A 327 -16.44 -13.39 10.13
CA ASP A 327 -16.37 -14.70 10.75
C ASP A 327 -16.01 -14.54 12.24
N ASN A 328 -16.98 -14.83 13.12
CA ASN A 328 -16.83 -14.72 14.56
C ASN A 328 -15.90 -15.78 15.14
N THR A 329 -15.81 -16.96 14.51
CA THR A 329 -14.95 -18.06 14.97
C THR A 329 -13.48 -17.80 14.65
N LEU A 330 -13.21 -17.27 13.45
CA LEU A 330 -11.86 -16.92 12.99
C LEU A 330 -11.44 -15.51 13.39
N GLN A 331 -12.39 -14.67 13.84
CA GLN A 331 -12.20 -13.23 14.07
C GLN A 331 -11.65 -12.56 12.81
N SER A 332 -12.27 -12.87 11.66
CA SER A 332 -11.78 -12.48 10.34
C SER A 332 -12.82 -11.65 9.62
N LEU A 333 -12.40 -10.49 9.11
CA LEU A 333 -13.23 -9.62 8.27
C LEU A 333 -12.86 -9.82 6.80
N ARG A 334 -13.86 -10.01 5.95
CA ARG A 334 -13.71 -10.03 4.49
C ARG A 334 -14.61 -8.98 3.84
N VAL A 335 -14.03 -8.20 2.93
CA VAL A 335 -14.70 -7.20 2.10
C VAL A 335 -14.36 -7.52 0.64
N SER A 336 -15.32 -8.11 -0.08
CA SER A 336 -15.19 -8.46 -1.51
C SER A 336 -16.28 -7.74 -2.31
N ASN A 337 -15.90 -7.08 -3.40
CA ASN A 337 -16.87 -6.46 -4.31
C ASN A 337 -17.12 -7.28 -5.57
N ASP A 338 -16.74 -8.57 -5.59
CA ASP A 338 -16.97 -9.50 -6.71
C ASP A 338 -16.59 -8.93 -8.09
N ASN A 339 -15.49 -8.18 -8.12
CA ASN A 339 -14.89 -7.54 -9.29
C ASN A 339 -15.72 -6.35 -9.85
N PHE A 340 -16.77 -5.91 -9.14
CA PHE A 340 -17.44 -4.65 -9.44
C PHE A 340 -16.51 -3.48 -9.13
N THR A 341 -16.19 -2.68 -10.15
CA THR A 341 -15.39 -1.46 -9.97
C THR A 341 -16.18 -0.42 -9.20
N THR A 342 -15.57 0.17 -8.18
CA THR A 342 -16.21 1.20 -7.36
C THR A 342 -15.28 2.39 -7.09
N ARG A 343 -15.87 3.58 -6.97
CA ARG A 343 -15.23 4.78 -6.40
C ARG A 343 -15.81 5.13 -5.03
N THR A 344 -16.74 4.31 -4.54
CA THR A 344 -17.25 4.35 -3.17
C THR A 344 -16.49 3.36 -2.29
N GLU A 345 -16.61 3.55 -0.99
CA GLU A 345 -15.81 2.85 0.00
C GLU A 345 -16.71 2.19 1.03
N THR A 346 -16.18 1.15 1.66
CA THR A 346 -16.72 0.46 2.82
C THR A 346 -16.01 0.99 4.07
N PRO A 347 -16.61 1.90 4.86
CA PRO A 347 -15.99 2.44 6.05
C PRO A 347 -15.85 1.37 7.15
N LEU A 348 -14.64 1.25 7.69
CA LEU A 348 -14.30 0.39 8.81
C LEU A 348 -14.24 1.26 10.07
N LEU A 349 -15.36 1.32 10.80
CA LEU A 349 -15.62 2.34 11.80
C LEU A 349 -15.09 2.05 13.21
N ASP A 350 -14.42 0.93 13.49
CA ASP A 350 -13.78 0.59 14.78
C ASP A 350 -12.96 -0.70 14.62
N PHE A 351 -11.82 -0.81 15.32
CA PHE A 351 -11.04 -2.04 15.46
C PHE A 351 -10.96 -2.43 16.95
N PRO A 352 -11.33 -3.67 17.32
CA PRO A 352 -11.35 -4.09 18.72
C PRO A 352 -9.93 -4.12 19.31
N MET A 353 -9.77 -3.50 20.48
CA MET A 353 -8.50 -3.45 21.22
C MET A 353 -8.35 -4.59 22.24
N THR A 354 -9.41 -5.32 22.55
CA THR A 354 -9.43 -6.42 23.53
C THR A 354 -9.28 -7.78 22.87
N ILE A 355 -10.12 -8.06 21.89
CA ILE A 355 -10.09 -9.27 21.08
C ILE A 355 -9.71 -8.86 19.67
N LEU A 356 -8.40 -8.89 19.40
CA LEU A 356 -7.85 -8.47 18.12
C LEU A 356 -8.34 -9.40 17.01
N TRP A 357 -8.71 -8.82 15.88
CA TRP A 357 -9.01 -9.61 14.68
C TRP A 357 -7.78 -10.39 14.22
N SER A 358 -8.00 -11.62 13.77
CA SER A 358 -6.95 -12.45 13.19
C SER A 358 -6.60 -11.95 11.81
N ASN A 359 -7.58 -11.70 10.94
CA ASN A 359 -7.32 -11.34 9.54
C ASN A 359 -8.29 -10.29 9.00
N VAL A 360 -7.80 -9.47 8.08
CA VAL A 360 -8.61 -8.53 7.29
C VAL A 360 -8.29 -8.73 5.81
N PHE A 361 -9.31 -9.10 5.04
CA PHE A 361 -9.22 -9.33 3.60
C PHE A 361 -10.01 -8.26 2.86
N VAL A 362 -9.35 -7.56 1.92
CA VAL A 362 -10.00 -6.65 0.97
C VAL A 362 -9.65 -7.13 -0.44
N GLU A 363 -10.66 -7.53 -1.20
CA GLU A 363 -10.46 -8.25 -2.46
C GLU A 363 -11.46 -7.87 -3.55
N CYS A 364 -11.17 -8.26 -4.79
CA CYS A 364 -12.09 -8.20 -5.92
C CYS A 364 -12.67 -6.78 -6.16
N ASN A 365 -11.80 -5.78 -6.35
CA ASN A 365 -12.11 -4.35 -6.52
C ASN A 365 -12.83 -3.68 -5.33
N ALA A 366 -12.82 -4.28 -4.15
CA ALA A 366 -13.31 -3.63 -2.94
C ALA A 366 -12.42 -2.46 -2.51
N LYS A 367 -13.04 -1.40 -2.00
CA LYS A 367 -12.34 -0.25 -1.41
C LYS A 367 -12.78 -0.09 0.04
N ALA A 368 -11.85 -0.21 0.97
CA ALA A 368 -12.11 0.01 2.39
C ALA A 368 -11.56 1.38 2.83
N LEU A 369 -12.28 2.06 3.72
CA LEU A 369 -11.87 3.33 4.32
C LEU A 369 -11.77 3.17 5.83
N VAL A 370 -10.64 3.51 6.44
CA VAL A 370 -10.49 3.66 7.89
C VAL A 370 -10.54 5.15 8.23
N PRO A 371 -11.65 5.70 8.73
CA PRO A 371 -11.77 7.11 9.04
C PRO A 371 -10.92 7.51 10.26
N LEU A 372 -10.59 8.81 10.35
CA LEU A 372 -9.71 9.45 11.34
C LEU A 372 -10.14 9.29 12.83
N LEU A 373 -11.24 8.61 13.12
CA LEU A 373 -11.69 8.37 14.49
C LEU A 373 -10.75 7.40 15.24
N TRP A 374 -9.97 6.60 14.52
CA TRP A 374 -9.11 5.57 15.08
C TRP A 374 -7.65 5.93 14.91
N THR A 375 -6.94 6.12 16.01
CA THR A 375 -5.50 6.37 16.02
C THR A 375 -4.68 5.10 15.84
N ARG A 376 -5.30 3.91 15.94
CA ARG A 376 -4.60 2.62 15.88
C ARG A 376 -5.45 1.50 15.29
N VAL A 377 -4.88 0.80 14.30
CA VAL A 377 -5.39 -0.42 13.69
C VAL A 377 -4.47 -1.57 14.05
N GLN A 378 -4.97 -2.50 14.86
CA GLN A 378 -4.18 -3.63 15.33
C GLN A 378 -4.85 -4.95 14.93
N VAL A 379 -4.12 -5.75 14.15
CA VAL A 379 -4.54 -7.06 13.66
C VAL A 379 -3.50 -8.09 14.13
N ARG A 380 -3.97 -9.22 14.67
CA ARG A 380 -3.08 -10.26 15.19
C ARG A 380 -2.36 -11.02 14.08
N GLY A 381 -3.03 -11.30 12.97
CA GLY A 381 -2.47 -12.03 11.83
C GLY A 381 -2.26 -11.11 10.64
N GLN A 382 -3.05 -11.30 9.59
CA GLN A 382 -2.74 -10.76 8.27
C GLN A 382 -3.72 -9.67 7.81
N ILE A 383 -3.19 -8.63 7.18
CA ILE A 383 -3.95 -7.73 6.33
C ILE A 383 -3.58 -8.05 4.89
N LYS A 384 -4.57 -8.41 4.08
CA LYS A 384 -4.37 -8.86 2.71
C LYS A 384 -5.24 -8.06 1.75
N LEU A 385 -4.57 -7.41 0.80
CA LEU A 385 -5.18 -6.64 -0.27
C LEU A 385 -4.84 -7.34 -1.60
N ILE A 386 -5.84 -7.91 -2.27
CA ILE A 386 -5.66 -8.65 -3.53
C ILE A 386 -6.72 -8.28 -4.58
N ASP A 387 -6.50 -8.63 -5.85
CA ASP A 387 -7.49 -8.51 -6.94
C ASP A 387 -8.13 -7.10 -7.04
N GLY A 388 -7.31 -6.05 -6.97
CA GLY A 388 -7.75 -4.65 -7.02
C GLY A 388 -8.34 -4.10 -5.70
N GLY A 389 -8.19 -4.84 -4.60
CA GLY A 389 -8.59 -4.41 -3.27
C GLY A 389 -7.68 -3.31 -2.73
N SER A 390 -8.25 -2.20 -2.25
CA SER A 390 -7.48 -1.07 -1.69
C SER A 390 -8.00 -0.63 -0.32
N ILE A 391 -7.12 -0.13 0.54
CA ILE A 391 -7.48 0.45 1.84
C ILE A 391 -6.92 1.86 2.00
N CYS A 392 -7.79 2.80 2.37
CA CYS A 392 -7.42 4.19 2.62
C CYS A 392 -7.47 4.47 4.13
N PHE A 393 -6.43 5.10 4.67
CA PHE A 393 -6.40 5.56 6.06
C PHE A 393 -6.56 7.09 6.07
N GLY A 394 -7.61 7.56 6.74
CA GLY A 394 -7.95 8.98 6.76
C GLY A 394 -8.63 9.47 5.50
N LEU A 395 -8.83 10.78 5.43
CA LEU A 395 -9.40 11.45 4.25
C LEU A 395 -8.25 12.01 3.42
N SER A 396 -8.23 11.73 2.12
CA SER A 396 -7.17 12.17 1.19
C SER A 396 -6.91 13.67 1.22
N ASP A 397 -7.94 14.47 1.54
CA ASP A 397 -7.87 15.93 1.53
C ASP A 397 -7.49 16.53 2.90
N TYR A 398 -7.41 15.70 3.94
CA TYR A 398 -7.08 16.10 5.32
C TYR A 398 -6.03 15.16 5.94
N PRO A 399 -4.75 15.30 5.52
CA PRO A 399 -3.62 14.54 6.06
C PRO A 399 -3.21 15.08 7.44
N VAL A 400 -4.09 14.95 8.44
CA VAL A 400 -3.89 15.49 9.80
C VAL A 400 -3.63 14.39 10.84
N SER A 401 -3.72 13.11 10.48
CA SER A 401 -3.64 12.02 11.46
C SER A 401 -2.57 11.00 11.14
N GLU A 402 -1.65 10.82 12.09
CA GLU A 402 -0.75 9.66 12.14
C GLU A 402 -1.55 8.44 12.60
N PHE A 403 -1.81 7.49 11.71
CA PHE A 403 -2.38 6.19 12.11
C PHE A 403 -1.30 5.23 12.57
N GLU A 404 -1.50 4.50 13.65
CA GLU A 404 -0.66 3.35 14.01
C GLU A 404 -1.23 2.08 13.38
N LEU A 405 -0.51 1.46 12.44
CA LEU A 405 -0.86 0.16 11.86
C LEU A 405 0.03 -0.93 12.46
N VAL A 406 -0.56 -1.93 13.10
CA VAL A 406 0.16 -3.05 13.70
C VAL A 406 -0.42 -4.37 13.17
N ALA A 407 0.42 -5.16 12.49
CA ALA A 407 0.04 -6.48 11.98
C ALA A 407 1.21 -7.46 11.97
N GLU A 408 0.96 -8.77 11.99
CA GLU A 408 2.02 -9.74 11.74
C GLU A 408 2.45 -9.67 10.27
N GLU A 409 1.50 -9.72 9.34
CA GLU A 409 1.81 -9.72 7.91
C GLU A 409 0.93 -8.74 7.15
N LEU A 410 1.56 -7.97 6.25
CA LEU A 410 0.88 -7.11 5.29
C LEU A 410 1.21 -7.59 3.87
N LEU A 411 0.20 -8.12 3.17
CA LEU A 411 0.30 -8.59 1.79
C LEU A 411 -0.53 -7.68 0.88
N MET A 412 0.12 -7.09 -0.13
CA MET A 412 -0.53 -6.06 -0.95
C MET A 412 -0.34 -6.26 -2.45
N SER A 413 -1.45 -6.15 -3.19
CA SER A 413 -1.50 -6.04 -4.65
C SER A 413 -2.07 -4.71 -5.18
N ASP A 414 -2.32 -3.70 -4.32
CA ASP A 414 -2.81 -2.38 -4.77
C ASP A 414 -2.41 -1.25 -3.79
N SER A 415 -3.27 -0.25 -3.60
CA SER A 415 -2.94 1.08 -3.08
C SER A 415 -3.30 1.28 -1.60
N VAL A 416 -2.36 1.78 -0.80
CA VAL A 416 -2.61 2.35 0.53
C VAL A 416 -2.39 3.86 0.50
N TYR A 417 -3.28 4.64 1.13
CA TYR A 417 -3.16 6.10 1.23
C TYR A 417 -3.19 6.58 2.68
N GLY A 418 -2.31 7.52 3.06
CA GLY A 418 -2.35 8.23 4.36
C GLY A 418 -0.97 8.50 4.96
N ALA A 419 -0.89 9.37 5.98
CA ALA A 419 0.29 9.51 6.85
C ALA A 419 0.15 8.51 8.01
N PHE A 420 1.12 7.61 8.19
CA PHE A 420 0.99 6.56 9.20
C PHE A 420 2.33 6.04 9.73
N ARG A 421 2.28 5.50 10.96
CA ARG A 421 3.33 4.71 11.59
C ARG A 421 2.95 3.24 11.47
N MET A 422 3.71 2.49 10.69
CA MET A 422 3.47 1.06 10.48
C MET A 422 4.48 0.22 11.24
N TYR A 423 3.99 -0.82 11.92
CA TYR A 423 4.78 -1.84 12.59
C TYR A 423 4.32 -3.22 12.12
N VAL A 424 5.10 -3.83 11.24
CA VAL A 424 4.80 -5.17 10.71
C VAL A 424 5.94 -6.15 10.98
N LYS A 425 5.65 -7.46 11.01
CA LYS A 425 6.74 -8.45 10.98
C LYS A 425 7.23 -8.69 9.55
N MET A 426 6.30 -8.78 8.62
CA MET A 426 6.54 -9.04 7.19
C MET A 426 5.75 -8.07 6.31
N LEU A 427 6.42 -7.43 5.35
CA LEU A 427 5.80 -6.65 4.28
C LEU A 427 6.10 -7.30 2.93
N LEU A 428 5.05 -7.77 2.25
CA LEU A 428 5.15 -8.40 0.94
C LEU A 428 4.29 -7.63 -0.07
N MET A 429 4.95 -7.04 -1.07
CA MET A 429 4.32 -6.23 -2.09
C MET A 429 4.50 -6.86 -3.47
N TRP A 430 3.42 -6.93 -4.25
CA TRP A 430 3.42 -7.41 -5.63
C TRP A 430 2.55 -6.51 -6.51
N ASP A 431 3.12 -5.81 -7.50
CA ASP A 431 2.39 -4.89 -8.40
C ASP A 431 1.47 -3.91 -7.65
N SER A 432 2.00 -3.38 -6.55
CA SER A 432 1.25 -2.62 -5.55
C SER A 432 1.95 -1.34 -5.13
N ARG A 433 1.19 -0.41 -4.56
CA ARG A 433 1.71 0.92 -4.21
C ARG A 433 1.31 1.34 -2.80
N ILE A 434 2.27 1.85 -2.04
CA ILE A 434 1.98 2.57 -0.79
C ILE A 434 2.22 4.04 -1.10
N GLN A 435 1.16 4.85 -1.02
CA GLN A 435 1.20 6.28 -1.24
C GLN A 435 0.99 7.02 0.09
N ILE A 436 2.05 7.59 0.61
CA ILE A 436 2.01 8.39 1.83
C ILE A 436 1.85 9.85 1.41
N ASP A 437 0.81 10.50 1.94
CA ASP A 437 0.57 11.92 1.77
C ASP A 437 0.73 12.61 3.13
N GLY A 438 1.89 13.22 3.33
CA GLY A 438 2.21 14.04 4.49
C GLY A 438 1.73 15.48 4.34
N GLY A 439 0.74 15.78 3.50
CA GLY A 439 0.04 17.06 3.46
C GLY A 439 0.92 18.28 3.33
N GLY A 440 1.16 18.72 2.09
CA GLY A 440 2.18 19.67 1.59
C GLY A 440 2.55 20.96 2.35
N ASN A 441 2.17 21.14 3.61
CA ASN A 441 2.90 21.92 4.61
C ASN A 441 4.19 21.19 5.00
N ASN A 442 5.32 21.91 4.92
CA ASN A 442 6.65 21.39 5.25
C ASN A 442 6.88 21.13 6.76
N ASP A 443 5.82 21.14 7.57
CA ASP A 443 5.85 20.95 9.03
C ASP A 443 5.38 19.53 9.44
N VAL A 444 5.07 18.66 8.47
CA VAL A 444 4.42 17.37 8.75
C VAL A 444 5.43 16.29 9.09
N SER A 445 5.06 15.57 10.15
CA SER A 445 5.79 14.52 10.82
C SER A 445 6.28 13.41 9.88
N THR A 446 7.51 12.98 10.13
CA THR A 446 8.16 11.86 9.46
C THR A 446 7.28 10.60 9.53
N SER A 447 6.83 10.09 8.38
CA SER A 447 6.12 8.81 8.34
C SER A 447 7.12 7.67 8.58
N MET A 448 6.68 6.64 9.30
CA MET A 448 7.56 5.58 9.82
C MET A 448 7.04 4.22 9.36
N LEU A 449 7.93 3.41 8.82
CA LEU A 449 7.69 2.01 8.49
C LEU A 449 8.71 1.15 9.21
N GLU A 450 8.27 0.36 10.19
CA GLU A 450 9.10 -0.63 10.87
C GLU A 450 8.69 -2.05 10.48
N ALA A 451 9.65 -2.83 9.98
CA ALA A 451 9.47 -4.22 9.58
C ALA A 451 10.45 -5.13 10.32
N ARG A 452 9.96 -5.99 11.23
CA ARG A 452 10.84 -6.76 12.11
C ARG A 452 11.70 -7.81 11.39
N ASN A 453 11.22 -8.41 10.29
CA ASN A 453 11.90 -9.55 9.69
C ASN A 453 12.14 -9.41 8.18
N LEU A 454 11.12 -9.02 7.39
CA LEU A 454 11.25 -9.01 5.94
C LEU A 454 10.45 -7.90 5.28
N VAL A 455 11.07 -7.22 4.32
CA VAL A 455 10.42 -6.33 3.35
C VAL A 455 10.79 -6.77 1.95
N VAL A 456 9.81 -7.18 1.15
CA VAL A 456 10.02 -7.57 -0.25
C VAL A 456 9.07 -6.83 -1.17
N LEU A 457 9.64 -6.10 -2.11
CA LEU A 457 8.92 -5.52 -3.24
C LEU A 457 9.19 -6.36 -4.49
N ARG A 458 8.14 -6.59 -5.27
CA ARG A 458 8.15 -7.35 -6.51
C ARG A 458 7.24 -6.72 -7.56
N HIS A 459 7.66 -6.79 -8.81
CA HIS A 459 6.86 -6.44 -9.99
C HIS A 459 6.29 -5.01 -9.94
N ASN A 460 7.12 -3.98 -10.15
CA ASN A 460 6.69 -2.58 -10.24
C ASN A 460 6.03 -2.05 -8.94
N SER A 461 6.41 -2.61 -7.80
CA SER A 461 5.89 -2.22 -6.49
C SER A 461 6.58 -0.95 -5.97
N VAL A 462 5.83 0.06 -5.55
CA VAL A 462 6.40 1.37 -5.17
C VAL A 462 5.87 1.85 -3.82
N ILE A 463 6.78 2.18 -2.91
CA ILE A 463 6.48 2.99 -1.72
C ILE A 463 6.86 4.43 -2.04
N SER A 464 5.90 5.36 -2.02
CA SER A 464 6.10 6.76 -2.34
C SER A 464 5.55 7.65 -1.25
N SER A 465 6.38 8.55 -0.72
CA SER A 465 5.98 9.63 0.18
C SER A 465 6.26 10.99 -0.45
N ASN A 466 5.37 11.96 -0.27
CA ASN A 466 5.64 13.36 -0.60
C ASN A 466 6.29 14.14 0.57
N ALA A 467 6.45 13.50 1.73
CA ALA A 467 7.14 14.00 2.92
C ALA A 467 8.32 13.08 3.27
N ASP A 468 8.86 13.22 4.48
CA ASP A 468 9.94 12.38 4.97
C ASP A 468 9.46 10.98 5.31
N LEU A 469 10.27 9.98 4.98
CA LEU A 469 9.98 8.57 5.20
C LEU A 469 11.15 7.88 5.87
N GLY A 470 10.90 7.33 7.05
CA GLY A 470 11.81 6.41 7.72
C GLY A 470 11.36 4.96 7.52
N VAL A 471 12.26 4.12 7.02
CA VAL A 471 12.06 2.67 6.86
C VAL A 471 13.11 1.96 7.71
N TYR A 472 12.63 1.18 8.67
CA TYR A 472 13.44 0.50 9.66
C TYR A 472 13.11 -0.98 9.63
N GLY A 473 14.09 -1.83 9.89
CA GLY A 473 13.81 -3.25 10.05
C GLY A 473 15.00 -4.01 10.56
N GLN A 474 14.82 -5.22 11.09
CA GLN A 474 15.92 -5.99 11.69
C GLN A 474 16.39 -7.17 10.81
N GLY A 475 15.80 -7.34 9.63
CA GLY A 475 16.11 -8.45 8.72
C GLY A 475 16.47 -7.98 7.31
N LEU A 476 15.80 -8.52 6.28
CA LEU A 476 16.12 -8.27 4.87
C LEU A 476 15.17 -7.24 4.24
N LEU A 477 15.73 -6.24 3.55
CA LEU A 477 15.02 -5.39 2.60
C LEU A 477 15.43 -5.77 1.17
N LYS A 478 14.48 -6.24 0.36
CA LYS A 478 14.75 -6.70 -1.01
C LYS A 478 13.80 -6.07 -2.03
N LEU A 479 14.38 -5.32 -2.96
CA LEU A 479 13.73 -4.84 -4.18
C LEU A 479 14.10 -5.81 -5.29
N SER A 480 13.15 -6.55 -5.87
CA SER A 480 13.49 -7.70 -6.73
C SER A 480 12.91 -7.68 -8.15
N GLY A 481 11.93 -6.82 -8.42
CA GLY A 481 11.29 -6.62 -9.71
C GLY A 481 11.69 -5.31 -10.40
N HIS A 482 11.48 -5.26 -11.72
CA HIS A 482 11.67 -4.05 -12.50
C HIS A 482 10.64 -2.98 -12.11
N GLY A 483 11.11 -1.75 -11.86
CA GLY A 483 10.25 -0.64 -11.45
C GLY A 483 9.97 -0.58 -9.95
N ASP A 484 10.47 -1.56 -9.17
CA ASP A 484 10.35 -1.51 -7.72
C ASP A 484 11.12 -0.31 -7.16
N GLY A 485 10.55 0.37 -6.16
CA GLY A 485 11.24 1.52 -5.58
C GLY A 485 10.63 2.06 -4.30
N ILE A 486 11.49 2.68 -3.50
CA ILE A 486 11.11 3.46 -2.33
C ILE A 486 11.52 4.90 -2.61
N LYS A 487 10.55 5.82 -2.55
CA LYS A 487 10.70 7.23 -2.92
C LYS A 487 10.12 8.10 -1.82
N ALA A 488 10.85 9.14 -1.42
CA ALA A 488 10.41 10.11 -0.44
C ALA A 488 11.11 11.45 -0.67
N GLN A 489 10.68 12.51 0.00
CA GLN A 489 11.39 13.78 -0.01
C GLN A 489 12.76 13.65 0.69
N ARG A 490 12.77 13.08 1.90
CA ARG A 490 13.95 12.53 2.55
C ARG A 490 13.68 11.07 2.91
N LEU A 491 14.61 10.18 2.59
CA LEU A 491 14.50 8.75 2.86
C LEU A 491 15.56 8.31 3.87
N PHE A 492 15.12 7.67 4.95
CA PHE A 492 15.99 7.11 5.98
C PHE A 492 15.81 5.59 5.99
N LEU A 493 16.87 4.83 5.73
CA LEU A 493 16.89 3.37 5.80
C LEU A 493 17.80 2.96 6.97
N SER A 494 17.29 2.21 7.94
CA SER A 494 18.08 1.86 9.13
C SER A 494 17.79 0.48 9.70
N LEU A 495 18.76 -0.06 10.44
CA LEU A 495 18.71 -1.29 11.25
C LEU A 495 18.68 -2.62 10.48
N PHE A 496 18.63 -2.60 9.14
CA PHE A 496 18.50 -3.83 8.34
C PHE A 496 19.77 -4.68 8.41
N TYR A 497 19.62 -6.00 8.49
CA TYR A 497 20.77 -6.90 8.37
C TYR A 497 21.34 -6.84 6.94
N ASN A 498 20.49 -6.96 5.93
CA ASN A 498 20.88 -6.91 4.52
C ASN A 498 19.89 -6.06 3.71
N ILE A 499 20.43 -5.24 2.80
CA ILE A 499 19.64 -4.49 1.81
C ILE A 499 20.09 -4.92 0.41
N GLU A 500 19.15 -5.48 -0.37
CA GLU A 500 19.33 -5.88 -1.76
C GLU A 500 18.48 -4.99 -2.67
N ALA A 501 19.12 -4.03 -3.34
CA ALA A 501 18.48 -3.22 -4.36
C ALA A 501 18.76 -3.83 -5.74
N LEU A 502 17.91 -4.76 -6.19
CA LEU A 502 18.12 -5.44 -7.48
C LEU A 502 17.54 -4.62 -8.63
N GLY A 503 18.41 -4.24 -9.57
CA GLY A 503 18.04 -3.78 -10.89
C GLY A 503 18.39 -4.85 -11.89
N ARG A 504 17.40 -5.40 -12.61
CA ARG A 504 17.73 -6.16 -13.81
C ARG A 504 17.75 -5.19 -14.99
N SER A 505 18.92 -5.06 -15.60
CA SER A 505 19.10 -4.48 -16.93
C SER A 505 18.11 -5.12 -17.92
N PRO A 506 17.65 -4.38 -18.95
CA PRO A 506 16.90 -4.97 -20.05
C PRO A 506 17.76 -6.05 -20.70
N GLY A 507 17.50 -7.30 -20.34
CA GLY A 507 18.33 -8.43 -20.72
C GLY A 507 18.41 -8.56 -22.23
N ARG A 508 19.65 -8.55 -22.73
CA ARG A 508 20.03 -9.23 -23.97
C ARG A 508 19.35 -10.60 -23.99
N SER A 509 18.58 -10.85 -25.04
CA SER A 509 17.90 -12.12 -25.25
C SER A 509 18.89 -13.28 -25.11
N SER A 510 18.69 -14.12 -24.10
CA SER A 510 19.30 -15.44 -24.06
C SER A 510 18.82 -16.20 -25.29
N GLU A 511 19.78 -16.61 -26.12
CA GLU A 511 19.56 -17.53 -27.23
C GLU A 511 18.98 -18.85 -26.67
N ALA A 512 17.66 -18.94 -26.68
CA ALA A 512 16.97 -20.21 -26.57
C ALA A 512 17.32 -21.03 -27.83
N ARG A 513 18.07 -22.11 -27.61
CA ARG A 513 18.34 -23.16 -28.61
C ARG A 513 17.05 -23.50 -29.35
N ARG A 514 17.09 -23.33 -30.68
CA ARG A 514 16.06 -23.80 -31.62
C ARG A 514 15.87 -25.31 -31.48
N GLY A 515 14.72 -25.71 -30.95
CA GLY A 515 14.10 -27.00 -31.27
C GLY A 515 12.95 -26.75 -32.23
N GLU A 516 13.02 -27.33 -33.42
CA GLU A 516 12.01 -27.23 -34.47
C GLU A 516 10.69 -27.90 -34.05
N ALA A 517 9.57 -27.19 -34.19
CA ALA A 517 8.27 -27.78 -34.47
C ALA A 517 7.39 -26.78 -35.23
N ARG A 518 7.06 -27.13 -36.48
CA ARG A 518 6.16 -26.40 -37.40
C ARG A 518 4.69 -26.61 -37.01
N ALA A 519 3.87 -25.55 -37.02
CA ALA A 519 2.46 -25.55 -37.45
C ALA A 519 1.98 -24.07 -37.69
N PRO A 520 0.83 -23.79 -38.34
CA PRO A 520 0.77 -23.17 -39.66
C PRO A 520 0.37 -21.68 -39.67
N ARG A 521 0.73 -21.01 -40.77
CA ARG A 521 0.33 -19.65 -41.12
C ARG A 521 -1.15 -19.60 -41.52
N PHE A 522 -1.96 -18.84 -40.77
CA PHE A 522 -3.19 -18.24 -41.29
C PHE A 522 -3.01 -16.73 -41.36
N THR A 523 -2.89 -16.22 -42.58
CA THR A 523 -2.88 -14.80 -42.88
C THR A 523 -4.31 -14.26 -42.91
N SER A 524 -4.63 -13.27 -42.10
CA SER A 524 -5.68 -12.31 -42.46
C SER A 524 -5.22 -10.89 -42.18
N ARG A 525 -5.09 -10.12 -43.27
CA ARG A 525 -4.86 -8.68 -43.27
C ARG A 525 -6.11 -7.98 -42.76
N ARG A 526 -6.02 -7.19 -41.68
CA ARG A 526 -6.94 -6.07 -41.44
C ARG A 526 -6.17 -4.79 -41.14
N ARG A 527 -6.45 -3.80 -41.99
CA ARG A 527 -5.94 -2.42 -42.00
C ARG A 527 -6.29 -1.72 -40.68
N ALA A 528 -5.29 -1.20 -39.98
CA ALA A 528 -5.49 -0.26 -38.88
C ALA A 528 -5.75 1.14 -39.44
N SER A 529 -6.91 1.71 -39.11
CA SER A 529 -7.27 3.09 -39.41
C SER A 529 -6.64 4.03 -38.39
N LYS A 530 -6.12 5.17 -38.88
CA LYS A 530 -5.71 6.33 -38.08
C LYS A 530 -6.93 6.87 -37.32
N ARG A 531 -7.00 6.68 -36.00
CA ARG A 531 -7.82 7.51 -35.10
C ARG A 531 -6.90 8.41 -34.27
N ARG A 532 -6.99 9.72 -34.55
CA ARG A 532 -6.44 10.82 -33.75
C ARG A 532 -6.93 10.67 -32.30
N ARG A 533 -6.01 10.48 -31.34
CA ARG A 533 -6.27 10.76 -29.94
C ARG A 533 -6.23 12.27 -29.75
N LEU A 534 -7.37 12.86 -29.43
CA LEU A 534 -7.47 14.19 -28.84
C LEU A 534 -6.74 14.17 -27.48
N GLY A 535 -5.97 15.22 -27.23
CA GLY A 535 -5.06 15.33 -26.10
C GLY A 535 -5.76 15.17 -24.75
N ALA A 536 -5.26 14.24 -23.95
CA ALA A 536 -5.44 14.25 -22.51
C ALA A 536 -4.53 15.35 -21.94
N ARG A 537 -5.13 16.34 -21.27
CA ARG A 537 -4.39 17.27 -20.40
C ARG A 537 -3.78 16.48 -19.24
N PRO A 538 -2.51 16.69 -18.88
CA PRO A 538 -1.96 16.16 -17.64
C PRO A 538 -2.62 16.84 -16.43
N SER A 539 -2.92 16.04 -15.43
CA SER A 539 -3.49 16.42 -14.14
C SER A 539 -2.61 17.45 -13.40
N PRO A 540 -3.18 18.46 -12.74
CA PRO A 540 -2.41 19.42 -11.95
C PRO A 540 -2.06 18.77 -10.61
N GLY A 541 -0.87 18.19 -10.51
CA GLY A 541 -0.41 17.52 -9.29
C GLY A 541 1.04 17.01 -9.35
N ALA A 542 1.84 17.45 -10.32
CA ALA A 542 3.28 17.27 -10.27
C ALA A 542 3.85 18.20 -9.20
N GLY A 543 3.82 17.76 -7.94
CA GLY A 543 4.67 18.34 -6.90
C GLY A 543 6.11 18.34 -7.40
N ARG A 544 6.81 19.47 -7.21
CA ARG A 544 8.20 19.65 -7.60
C ARG A 544 9.10 18.71 -6.78
N PHE A 545 9.25 17.46 -7.21
CA PHE A 545 10.33 16.58 -6.78
C PHE A 545 11.63 17.10 -7.43
N GLY A 546 12.37 17.94 -6.71
CA GLY A 546 13.62 18.53 -7.22
C GLY A 546 14.07 19.84 -6.55
N GLN A 547 13.50 20.21 -5.40
CA GLN A 547 14.06 21.28 -4.58
C GLN A 547 14.75 20.66 -3.35
N ALA A 548 16.04 20.99 -3.16
CA ALA A 548 16.78 20.63 -1.96
C ALA A 548 16.02 21.09 -0.70
N PRO A 549 15.98 20.28 0.38
CA PRO A 549 15.32 20.66 1.65
C PRO A 549 15.78 22.03 2.16
N ARG A 550 14.93 22.79 2.86
CA ARG A 550 15.28 24.12 3.40
C ARG A 550 16.53 24.08 4.30
N ALA A 551 16.67 23.03 5.13
CA ALA A 551 17.88 22.82 5.94
C ALA A 551 19.13 22.68 5.05
N THR A 552 19.01 21.94 3.95
CA THR A 552 20.07 21.78 2.96
C THR A 552 20.40 23.11 2.26
N GLN A 553 19.39 23.90 1.90
CA GLN A 553 19.60 25.24 1.30
C GLN A 553 20.25 26.23 2.28
N SER A 554 19.87 26.24 3.55
CA SER A 554 20.47 27.12 4.56
C SER A 554 21.94 26.78 4.85
N LEU A 555 22.34 25.52 4.66
CA LEU A 555 23.71 25.08 4.87
C LEU A 555 24.61 25.31 3.64
N CYS A 556 24.04 25.46 2.45
CA CYS A 556 24.80 25.83 1.25
C CYS A 556 25.43 27.23 1.31
N GLU A 557 24.94 28.13 2.17
CA GLU A 557 25.51 29.47 2.37
C GLU A 557 26.62 29.51 3.45
N SER A 558 26.86 28.39 4.14
CA SER A 558 27.88 28.27 5.19
C SER A 558 29.22 27.78 4.64
N GLN A 559 30.32 28.40 5.07
CA GLN A 559 31.68 27.92 4.74
C GLN A 559 32.15 26.76 5.64
N THR A 560 31.42 26.42 6.69
CA THR A 560 31.73 25.31 7.59
C THR A 560 30.96 24.06 7.24
N CYS A 561 31.68 22.93 7.09
CA CYS A 561 31.08 21.62 6.88
C CYS A 561 30.22 21.24 8.12
N PRO A 562 28.95 20.82 7.92
CA PRO A 562 28.11 20.31 9.01
C PRO A 562 28.83 19.24 9.82
N LYS A 563 28.86 19.37 11.15
CA LYS A 563 29.52 18.39 12.02
C LYS A 563 28.86 17.02 11.90
N GLU A 564 27.57 16.99 11.60
CA GLU A 564 26.74 15.80 11.43
C GLU A 564 27.17 14.94 10.23
N LEU A 565 27.88 15.50 9.24
CA LEU A 565 28.46 14.74 8.12
C LEU A 565 29.72 13.96 8.53
N LEU A 566 30.50 14.51 9.47
CA LEU A 566 31.79 13.93 9.90
C LEU A 566 31.63 13.08 11.16
N MET A 567 30.70 13.48 12.03
CA MET A 567 30.34 12.84 13.28
C MET A 567 28.82 12.63 13.31
N PRO A 568 28.30 11.67 12.52
CA PRO A 568 26.87 11.42 12.50
C PRO A 568 26.38 10.86 13.84
N PRO A 569 25.11 11.12 14.19
CA PRO A 569 24.53 10.69 15.46
C PRO A 569 24.47 9.17 15.54
N ASP A 570 24.75 8.61 16.72
CA ASP A 570 24.86 7.16 16.90
C ASP A 570 23.50 6.45 16.79
N ASP A 571 22.40 7.16 17.00
CA ASP A 571 21.04 6.63 17.09
C ASP A 571 20.35 6.42 15.74
N CYS A 572 20.86 7.07 14.67
CA CYS A 572 20.34 6.95 13.31
C CYS A 572 18.83 7.17 13.18
N HIS A 573 18.27 7.95 14.10
CA HIS A 573 16.88 8.39 14.07
C HIS A 573 16.74 9.63 13.17
N VAL A 574 15.54 9.79 12.61
CA VAL A 574 15.22 10.97 11.81
C VAL A 574 15.24 12.20 12.70
N ASN A 575 16.05 13.20 12.34
CA ASN A 575 16.05 14.51 12.97
C ASN A 575 15.89 15.57 11.88
N ASP A 576 14.95 16.50 12.09
CA ASP A 576 14.57 17.51 11.10
C ASP A 576 15.72 18.45 10.72
N SER A 577 16.74 18.56 11.58
CA SER A 577 17.96 19.33 11.31
C SER A 577 18.91 18.69 10.29
N LEU A 578 18.73 17.42 9.92
CA LEU A 578 19.62 16.71 9.01
C LEU A 578 19.33 17.09 7.54
N SER A 579 20.39 17.43 6.81
CA SER A 579 20.33 17.90 5.41
C SER A 579 20.27 16.80 4.36
N PHE A 580 20.21 15.53 4.79
CA PHE A 580 20.31 14.36 3.92
C PHE A 580 19.01 14.14 3.16
N THR A 581 19.12 13.84 1.86
CA THR A 581 17.99 13.37 1.05
C THR A 581 17.88 11.86 1.10
N LEU A 582 19.00 11.15 1.28
CA LEU A 582 19.04 9.71 1.56
C LEU A 582 20.08 9.41 2.64
N GLN A 583 19.67 8.72 3.69
CA GLN A 583 20.55 8.19 4.72
C GLN A 583 20.37 6.69 4.87
N ILE A 584 21.48 5.94 4.81
CA ILE A 584 21.52 4.51 5.12
C ILE A 584 22.40 4.33 6.35
N CYS A 585 21.86 3.70 7.39
CA CYS A 585 22.57 3.51 8.65
C CYS A 585 22.40 2.11 9.25
N ARG A 586 23.43 1.60 9.93
CA ARG A 586 23.36 0.35 10.71
C ARG A 586 22.86 -0.80 9.84
N VAL A 587 23.57 -1.00 8.74
CA VAL A 587 23.31 -2.09 7.79
C VAL A 587 24.52 -3.00 7.76
N GLU A 588 24.39 -4.33 7.90
CA GLU A 588 25.60 -5.15 7.76
C GLU A 588 26.09 -5.14 6.32
N ASP A 589 25.26 -5.61 5.39
CA ASP A 589 25.60 -5.70 3.97
C ASP A 589 24.61 -4.93 3.10
N LEU A 590 25.13 -4.09 2.20
CA LEU A 590 24.35 -3.31 1.22
C LEU A 590 24.80 -3.73 -0.19
N THR A 591 23.93 -4.43 -0.91
CA THR A 591 24.17 -4.89 -2.29
C THR A 591 23.29 -4.12 -3.28
N ILE A 592 23.92 -3.50 -4.27
CA ILE A 592 23.26 -2.59 -5.21
C ILE A 592 23.54 -3.04 -6.64
N SER A 593 22.53 -3.61 -7.30
CA SER A 593 22.50 -3.79 -8.76
C SER A 593 21.47 -2.89 -9.45
N GLY A 594 20.69 -2.14 -8.67
CA GLY A 594 19.75 -1.12 -9.13
C GLY A 594 20.31 0.29 -9.07
N ILE A 595 19.40 1.26 -8.93
CA ILE A 595 19.75 2.68 -8.95
C ILE A 595 19.41 3.31 -7.59
N ILE A 596 20.39 3.95 -6.97
CA ILE A 596 20.22 4.84 -5.82
C ILE A 596 20.45 6.28 -6.27
N ARG A 597 19.51 7.17 -5.96
CA ARG A 597 19.58 8.60 -6.29
C ARG A 597 19.22 9.46 -5.10
N GLY A 598 19.87 10.62 -4.99
CA GLY A 598 19.53 11.66 -4.03
C GLY A 598 20.54 12.81 -4.10
N SER A 599 20.19 13.99 -3.60
CA SER A 599 21.10 15.13 -3.59
C SER A 599 22.26 15.04 -2.57
N ILE A 600 22.00 14.60 -1.33
CA ILE A 600 23.02 14.20 -0.36
C ILE A 600 22.74 12.76 0.06
N ILE A 601 23.65 11.87 -0.31
CA ILE A 601 23.61 10.45 0.04
C ILE A 601 24.63 10.21 1.15
N HIS A 602 24.18 9.72 2.30
CA HIS A 602 25.04 9.40 3.42
C HIS A 602 24.86 7.95 3.86
N ILE A 603 25.92 7.15 3.77
CA ILE A 603 25.94 5.74 4.19
C ILE A 603 26.94 5.61 5.32
N HIS A 604 26.53 5.15 6.49
CA HIS A 604 27.46 5.01 7.62
C HIS A 604 27.06 3.86 8.55
N ARG A 605 28.00 3.40 9.37
CA ARG A 605 27.84 2.18 10.19
C ARG A 605 27.38 0.99 9.34
N ALA A 606 27.94 0.89 8.14
CA ALA A 606 27.82 -0.30 7.31
C ALA A 606 29.10 -1.13 7.39
N ARG A 607 29.01 -2.46 7.24
CA ARG A 607 30.20 -3.33 7.16
C ARG A 607 30.67 -3.41 5.71
N THR A 608 29.77 -3.81 4.81
CA THR A 608 30.09 -4.02 3.39
C THR A 608 29.13 -3.23 2.52
N VAL A 609 29.67 -2.47 1.57
CA VAL A 609 28.87 -1.85 0.49
C VAL A 609 29.40 -2.39 -0.83
N ALA A 610 28.55 -3.11 -1.57
CA ALA A 610 28.87 -3.69 -2.87
C ALA A 610 27.96 -3.09 -3.96
N ILE A 611 28.59 -2.45 -4.94
CA ILE A 611 27.92 -1.92 -6.14
C ILE A 611 28.22 -2.89 -7.28
N ASP A 612 27.26 -3.74 -7.63
CA ASP A 612 27.36 -4.69 -8.75
C ASP A 612 27.52 -3.98 -10.09
N ALA A 613 27.90 -4.71 -11.14
CA ALA A 613 28.18 -4.15 -12.47
C ALA A 613 27.06 -3.28 -13.07
N ASP A 614 25.80 -3.65 -12.83
CA ASP A 614 24.61 -2.90 -13.28
C ASP A 614 24.17 -1.81 -12.26
N GLY A 615 24.78 -1.79 -11.08
CA GLY A 615 24.47 -0.89 -9.98
C GLY A 615 24.96 0.54 -10.21
N ILE A 616 24.12 1.52 -9.84
CA ILE A 616 24.44 2.94 -9.96
C ILE A 616 24.04 3.68 -8.68
N ILE A 617 25.00 4.33 -8.02
CA ILE A 617 24.73 5.36 -7.02
C ILE A 617 25.03 6.72 -7.65
N SER A 618 24.06 7.63 -7.67
CA SER A 618 24.18 8.94 -8.33
C SER A 618 23.68 10.07 -7.43
N ALA A 619 24.50 11.08 -7.20
CA ALA A 619 24.09 12.30 -6.51
C ALA A 619 24.12 13.56 -7.39
N SER A 620 23.07 14.38 -7.33
CA SER A 620 22.88 15.58 -8.17
C SER A 620 22.08 16.67 -7.44
N GLU A 621 21.94 17.87 -8.00
CA GLU A 621 21.07 18.99 -7.53
C GLU A 621 21.66 19.98 -6.50
N LEU A 622 22.88 19.79 -6.00
CA LEU A 622 23.48 20.71 -5.00
C LEU A 622 24.69 21.51 -5.47
N GLY A 623 25.38 21.05 -6.51
CA GLY A 623 26.48 21.79 -7.10
C GLY A 623 25.98 23.06 -7.81
N SER A 624 26.89 24.01 -8.04
CA SER A 624 26.59 25.21 -8.81
C SER A 624 26.06 24.83 -10.20
N GLY A 625 24.81 25.20 -10.43
CA GLY A 625 24.10 25.06 -11.69
C GLY A 625 24.10 26.34 -12.50
N SER A 626 23.43 26.33 -13.65
CA SER A 626 23.13 27.57 -14.38
C SER A 626 21.64 27.69 -14.67
N SER A 627 21.13 28.92 -14.53
CA SER A 627 19.73 29.26 -14.75
C SER A 627 19.56 29.95 -16.10
N GLY A 628 18.49 29.57 -16.81
CA GLY A 628 18.12 30.24 -18.05
C GLY A 628 17.44 31.57 -17.81
N SER A 629 17.69 32.55 -18.69
CA SER A 629 17.13 33.90 -18.60
C SER A 629 15.66 34.03 -19.01
N SER A 630 14.89 32.93 -19.13
CA SER A 630 13.45 32.96 -19.47
C SER A 630 12.68 31.78 -18.87
N GLU A 631 11.36 31.94 -18.67
CA GLU A 631 10.41 30.92 -18.17
C GLU A 631 10.34 29.62 -19.01
N SER A 632 11.07 29.54 -20.12
CA SER A 632 11.10 28.41 -21.06
C SER A 632 12.42 27.61 -21.08
N LEU A 633 13.44 28.01 -20.32
CA LEU A 633 14.71 27.29 -20.21
C LEU A 633 14.74 26.38 -18.96
N GLU A 634 15.10 25.11 -19.14
CA GLU A 634 15.39 24.19 -18.03
C GLU A 634 16.67 24.63 -17.30
N ASN A 635 16.63 24.62 -15.96
CA ASN A 635 17.80 24.86 -15.12
C ASN A 635 18.74 23.64 -15.15
N VAL A 636 20.04 23.88 -15.20
CA VAL A 636 21.06 22.82 -15.14
C VAL A 636 21.52 22.66 -13.71
N ALA A 637 21.35 21.47 -13.12
CA ALA A 637 21.79 21.15 -11.77
C ALA A 637 23.28 20.79 -11.71
N GLY A 638 24.00 21.20 -10.65
CA GLY A 638 25.33 20.65 -10.36
C GLY A 638 25.27 19.30 -9.65
N GLY A 639 26.43 18.65 -9.47
CA GLY A 639 26.59 17.36 -8.83
C GLY A 639 26.28 17.41 -7.33
N GLY A 640 25.85 16.30 -6.77
CA GLY A 640 25.47 16.19 -5.35
C GLY A 640 26.65 15.85 -4.44
N MET A 641 26.34 15.41 -3.22
CA MET A 641 27.33 14.93 -2.26
C MET A 641 27.07 13.47 -1.90
N ILE A 642 28.12 12.65 -1.88
CA ILE A 642 28.08 11.27 -1.38
C ILE A 642 29.10 11.13 -0.26
N VAL A 643 28.66 10.63 0.89
CA VAL A 643 29.52 10.35 2.04
C VAL A 643 29.34 8.90 2.46
N MET A 644 30.44 8.14 2.54
CA MET A 644 30.43 6.75 3.02
C MET A 644 31.38 6.57 4.20
N GLY A 645 30.88 6.01 5.29
CA GLY A 645 31.59 5.88 6.56
C GLY A 645 31.67 7.20 7.33
N SER A 646 32.38 7.17 8.46
CA SER A 646 32.73 8.37 9.24
C SER A 646 34.05 8.16 9.98
N ILE A 647 34.60 9.23 10.56
CA ILE A 647 35.85 9.17 11.35
C ILE A 647 35.71 8.16 12.51
N LYS A 648 34.52 8.07 13.12
CA LYS A 648 34.23 7.17 14.24
C LYS A 648 33.91 5.74 13.76
N TRP A 649 33.27 5.61 12.60
CA TRP A 649 32.76 4.36 12.06
C TRP A 649 33.13 4.21 10.58
N PRO A 650 34.41 3.95 10.27
CA PRO A 650 34.86 3.73 8.90
C PRO A 650 34.23 2.44 8.34
N LEU A 651 33.90 2.45 7.05
CA LEU A 651 33.36 1.29 6.35
C LEU A 651 34.42 0.19 6.25
N SER A 652 34.07 -1.07 6.56
CA SER A 652 35.04 -2.17 6.50
C SER A 652 35.47 -2.46 5.06
N THR A 653 34.52 -2.61 4.13
CA THR A 653 34.84 -2.87 2.73
C THR A 653 33.88 -2.14 1.79
N LEU A 654 34.42 -1.45 0.79
CA LEU A 654 33.68 -0.90 -0.34
C LEU A 654 34.10 -1.63 -1.63
N GLU A 655 33.15 -2.30 -2.28
CA GLU A 655 33.36 -2.98 -3.57
C GLU A 655 32.59 -2.26 -4.67
N ILE A 656 33.29 -1.83 -5.71
CA ILE A 656 32.71 -1.14 -6.85
C ILE A 656 33.01 -1.94 -8.12
N TYR A 657 31.98 -2.59 -8.64
CA TYR A 657 31.94 -3.22 -9.96
C TYR A 657 31.16 -2.33 -10.95
N GLY A 658 30.15 -1.59 -10.47
CA GLY A 658 29.32 -0.67 -11.25
C GLY A 658 29.75 0.80 -11.20
N SER A 659 28.79 1.70 -11.00
CA SER A 659 29.00 3.16 -11.07
C SER A 659 28.69 3.89 -9.76
N LEU A 660 29.65 4.69 -9.27
CA LEU A 660 29.49 5.67 -8.20
C LEU A 660 29.75 7.08 -8.74
N LYS A 661 28.71 7.92 -8.84
CA LYS A 661 28.75 9.19 -9.57
C LYS A 661 28.20 10.36 -8.77
N ALA A 662 28.89 11.49 -8.79
CA ALA A 662 28.34 12.78 -8.36
C ALA A 662 28.58 13.83 -9.46
N ASP A 663 28.24 13.47 -10.70
CA ASP A 663 28.50 14.30 -11.89
C ASP A 663 27.52 15.49 -12.00
N GLY A 664 27.97 16.58 -12.60
CA GLY A 664 27.13 17.72 -12.96
C GLY A 664 26.23 17.41 -14.16
N GLN A 665 25.04 18.00 -14.18
CA GLN A 665 24.09 17.78 -15.27
C GLN A 665 24.60 18.42 -16.57
N SER A 666 24.49 17.68 -17.67
CA SER A 666 24.79 18.17 -19.02
C SER A 666 23.53 18.70 -19.70
N HIS A 667 23.65 19.79 -20.47
CA HIS A 667 22.55 20.36 -21.25
C HIS A 667 22.80 20.16 -22.76
N LEU A 668 22.06 19.25 -23.38
CA LEU A 668 22.32 18.80 -24.76
C LEU A 668 21.36 19.40 -25.80
N GLN A 669 20.39 20.25 -25.42
CA GLN A 669 19.33 20.72 -26.31
C GLN A 669 19.65 22.10 -26.92
N SER A 670 19.52 22.24 -28.25
CA SER A 670 19.60 23.53 -28.95
C SER A 670 18.23 24.21 -28.95
N LEU A 671 18.10 25.37 -28.33
CA LEU A 671 16.88 26.18 -28.40
C LEU A 671 16.97 27.19 -29.56
N ARG A 672 15.99 27.12 -30.47
CA ARG A 672 15.79 28.08 -31.57
C ARG A 672 14.67 29.05 -31.19
N ASN A 673 14.89 30.35 -31.40
CA ASN A 673 13.83 31.35 -31.29
C ASN A 673 12.76 31.20 -32.38
N TYR A 674 11.57 31.78 -32.16
CA TYR A 674 10.50 31.92 -33.16
C TYR A 674 10.96 32.61 -34.47
N ASN A 675 12.07 33.37 -34.42
CA ASN A 675 12.70 34.02 -35.58
C ASN A 675 13.90 33.26 -36.17
N GLY A 676 14.15 32.00 -35.77
CA GLY A 676 15.19 31.15 -36.35
C GLY A 676 16.63 31.41 -35.88
N SER A 677 16.88 32.41 -35.01
CA SER A 677 18.19 32.63 -34.38
C SER A 677 18.43 31.66 -33.21
N LEU A 678 19.67 31.18 -33.06
CA LEU A 678 20.08 30.34 -31.92
C LEU A 678 20.16 31.19 -30.64
N MET A 679 19.49 30.76 -29.57
CA MET A 679 19.68 31.35 -28.24
C MET A 679 21.02 30.91 -27.64
N GLY A 680 21.65 31.79 -26.85
CA GLY A 680 22.84 31.48 -26.06
C GLY A 680 22.56 30.30 -25.12
N GLY A 681 23.46 29.31 -25.14
CA GLY A 681 23.32 28.03 -24.48
C GLY A 681 23.55 28.11 -22.98
N VAL A 682 22.83 27.28 -22.25
CA VAL A 682 22.95 27.12 -20.79
C VAL A 682 24.27 26.42 -20.46
N GLY A 683 24.97 26.85 -19.40
CA GLY A 683 26.22 26.26 -18.97
C GLY A 683 26.02 24.90 -18.28
N GLY A 684 27.00 24.00 -18.40
CA GLY A 684 26.97 22.70 -17.74
C GLY A 684 27.08 22.82 -16.22
N GLY A 685 26.45 21.91 -15.48
CA GLY A 685 26.50 21.89 -14.02
C GLY A 685 27.89 21.51 -13.51
N SER A 686 28.36 22.09 -12.42
CA SER A 686 29.61 21.67 -11.78
C SER A 686 29.53 20.24 -11.22
N GLY A 687 30.65 19.54 -11.12
CA GLY A 687 30.76 18.24 -10.46
C GLY A 687 30.63 18.33 -8.95
N GLY A 688 30.20 17.24 -8.33
CA GLY A 688 29.88 17.11 -6.91
C GLY A 688 31.05 16.71 -6.01
N THR A 689 30.76 16.21 -4.82
CA THR A 689 31.76 15.77 -3.85
C THR A 689 31.52 14.34 -3.38
N ILE A 690 32.56 13.51 -3.35
CA ILE A 690 32.53 12.16 -2.77
C ILE A 690 33.53 12.09 -1.62
N LEU A 691 33.08 11.73 -0.41
CA LEU A 691 33.90 11.57 0.79
C LEU A 691 33.82 10.10 1.27
N LEU A 692 34.96 9.42 1.39
CA LEU A 692 35.01 8.00 1.73
C LEU A 692 35.92 7.76 2.93
N PHE A 693 35.37 7.18 4.01
CA PHE A 693 36.07 6.73 5.21
C PHE A 693 36.08 5.20 5.22
N LEU A 694 37.20 4.58 4.87
CA LEU A 694 37.26 3.15 4.54
C LEU A 694 38.39 2.42 5.29
N GLN A 695 38.26 1.10 5.41
CA GLN A 695 39.35 0.17 5.75
C GLN A 695 39.87 -0.56 4.50
N ALA A 696 38.97 -0.97 3.60
CA ALA A 696 39.29 -1.61 2.34
C ALA A 696 38.46 -1.09 1.15
N LEU A 697 39.07 -1.04 -0.04
CA LEU A 697 38.44 -0.63 -1.29
C LEU A 697 38.82 -1.57 -2.44
N ILE A 698 37.81 -2.06 -3.18
CA ILE A 698 37.98 -2.91 -4.35
C ILE A 698 37.31 -2.22 -5.54
N LEU A 699 38.08 -1.91 -6.59
CA LEU A 699 37.57 -1.42 -7.89
C LEU A 699 37.94 -2.40 -9.00
N GLU A 700 36.93 -2.87 -9.75
CA GLU A 700 37.10 -3.75 -10.91
C GLU A 700 37.36 -2.97 -12.22
N GLU A 701 37.87 -3.63 -13.27
CA GLU A 701 38.30 -3.03 -14.55
C GLU A 701 37.24 -2.17 -15.27
N ASN A 702 35.95 -2.45 -15.06
CA ASN A 702 34.84 -1.72 -15.70
C ASN A 702 34.04 -0.84 -14.74
N SER A 703 34.52 -0.69 -13.50
CA SER A 703 33.89 0.18 -12.52
C SER A 703 34.13 1.67 -12.83
N SER A 704 33.18 2.53 -12.47
CA SER A 704 33.31 3.98 -12.66
C SER A 704 33.10 4.74 -11.36
N LEU A 705 34.11 5.48 -10.92
CA LEU A 705 34.03 6.48 -9.86
C LEU A 705 34.20 7.87 -10.50
N SER A 706 33.17 8.71 -10.48
CA SER A 706 33.14 9.97 -11.24
C SER A 706 32.54 11.14 -10.47
N VAL A 707 33.13 12.33 -10.66
CA VAL A 707 32.66 13.63 -10.17
C VAL A 707 32.80 14.69 -11.26
N ALA A 708 32.56 14.32 -12.52
CA ALA A 708 32.79 15.18 -13.67
C ALA A 708 31.83 16.37 -13.71
N GLY A 709 32.27 17.48 -14.31
CA GLY A 709 31.38 18.57 -14.67
C GLY A 709 30.51 18.21 -15.87
N GLY A 710 29.30 18.76 -15.93
CA GLY A 710 28.38 18.59 -17.04
C GLY A 710 28.80 19.38 -18.28
N ASN A 711 28.40 18.91 -19.45
CA ASN A 711 28.63 19.63 -20.70
C ASN A 711 27.61 20.77 -20.87
N GLY A 712 28.09 21.94 -21.29
CA GLY A 712 27.24 23.08 -21.66
C GLY A 712 26.53 22.91 -22.99
N GLY A 713 25.56 23.78 -23.24
CA GLY A 713 24.79 23.81 -24.47
C GLY A 713 25.66 24.03 -25.72
N PRO A 714 25.21 23.55 -26.90
CA PRO A 714 26.03 23.51 -28.10
C PRO A 714 26.48 24.87 -28.67
N VAL A 715 25.89 25.99 -28.25
CA VAL A 715 26.28 27.34 -28.67
C VAL A 715 26.37 28.26 -27.46
N GLY A 716 27.58 28.68 -27.07
CA GLY A 716 27.80 29.66 -26.00
C GLY A 716 27.65 29.15 -24.55
N GLY A 717 27.32 27.87 -24.34
CA GLY A 717 27.28 27.26 -23.01
C GLY A 717 28.65 26.74 -22.60
N GLY A 718 29.27 27.33 -21.58
CA GLY A 718 30.51 26.81 -20.97
C GLY A 718 30.28 25.46 -20.27
N GLY A 719 31.30 24.61 -20.27
CA GLY A 719 31.29 23.36 -19.49
C GLY A 719 31.30 23.60 -17.98
N GLY A 720 30.79 22.64 -17.20
CA GLY A 720 30.83 22.67 -15.74
C GLY A 720 32.23 22.30 -15.22
N GLY A 721 32.67 22.92 -14.12
CA GLY A 721 33.93 22.54 -13.47
C GLY A 721 33.86 21.15 -12.82
N GLY A 722 34.98 20.44 -12.74
CA GLY A 722 35.05 19.13 -12.07
C GLY A 722 34.84 19.19 -10.55
N GLY A 723 34.42 18.07 -9.97
CA GLY A 723 34.16 17.89 -8.55
C GLY A 723 35.36 17.42 -7.73
N ARG A 724 35.11 16.86 -6.54
CA ARG A 724 36.17 16.41 -5.61
C ARG A 724 35.91 15.01 -5.08
N ILE A 725 36.97 14.22 -4.93
CA ILE A 725 36.94 12.92 -4.25
C ILE A 725 37.98 12.95 -3.14
N HIS A 726 37.58 12.56 -1.93
CA HIS A 726 38.45 12.47 -0.76
C HIS A 726 38.42 11.07 -0.15
N PHE A 727 39.60 10.53 0.14
CA PHE A 727 39.78 9.26 0.81
C PHE A 727 40.44 9.45 2.18
N ASP A 728 39.79 8.93 3.21
CA ASP A 728 40.29 8.80 4.57
C ASP A 728 40.38 7.31 4.93
N TRP A 729 41.58 6.87 5.27
CA TRP A 729 41.89 5.47 5.56
C TRP A 729 42.08 5.27 7.06
N SER A 730 41.30 4.35 7.61
CA SER A 730 41.38 4.00 9.03
C SER A 730 42.19 2.73 9.27
N ASN A 731 42.84 2.66 10.44
CA ASN A 731 43.50 1.46 10.94
C ASN A 731 44.64 0.91 10.03
N ILE A 732 45.48 1.81 9.50
CA ILE A 732 46.69 1.43 8.76
C ILE A 732 47.69 0.84 9.77
N ALA A 733 47.95 -0.47 9.68
CA ALA A 733 49.02 -1.10 10.44
C ALA A 733 50.37 -0.57 9.93
N THR A 734 51.09 0.17 10.77
CA THR A 734 52.48 0.56 10.50
C THR A 734 53.39 -0.58 10.93
N GLY A 735 53.76 -1.45 9.99
CA GLY A 735 54.76 -2.51 10.14
C GLY A 735 55.61 -2.64 8.87
N ASP A 736 56.72 -3.38 8.96
CA ASP A 736 57.66 -3.58 7.84
C ASP A 736 57.13 -4.50 6.71
N GLU A 737 55.92 -5.06 6.88
CA GLU A 737 55.22 -5.87 5.87
C GLU A 737 54.17 -5.04 5.12
N TYR A 738 54.26 -5.02 3.80
CA TYR A 738 53.27 -4.38 2.93
C TYR A 738 51.95 -5.16 2.95
N VAL A 739 50.90 -4.59 3.54
CA VAL A 739 49.53 -5.12 3.48
C VAL A 739 48.75 -4.37 2.40
N GLN A 740 48.19 -5.10 1.43
CA GLN A 740 47.35 -4.51 0.38
C GLN A 740 45.98 -4.14 0.94
N ILE A 741 45.71 -2.83 1.08
CA ILE A 741 44.44 -2.28 1.63
C ILE A 741 43.47 -1.79 0.54
N ALA A 742 43.94 -1.67 -0.70
CA ALA A 742 43.13 -1.30 -1.85
C ALA A 742 43.61 -2.06 -3.10
N SER A 743 42.68 -2.53 -3.91
CA SER A 743 42.96 -3.09 -5.23
C SER A 743 42.20 -2.27 -6.27
N VAL A 744 42.93 -1.56 -7.13
CA VAL A 744 42.35 -0.71 -8.18
C VAL A 744 42.74 -1.32 -9.52
N ASN A 745 41.81 -2.07 -10.11
CA ASN A 745 41.93 -2.51 -11.51
C ASN A 745 41.05 -1.65 -12.45
N GLY A 746 40.20 -0.77 -11.93
CA GLY A 746 39.37 0.18 -12.69
C GLY A 746 39.99 1.56 -12.91
N SER A 747 39.33 2.40 -13.72
CA SER A 747 39.77 3.78 -14.02
C SER A 747 38.92 4.82 -13.26
N PRO A 748 39.47 5.54 -12.24
CA PRO A 748 38.78 6.72 -11.71
C PRO A 748 38.72 7.81 -12.79
N TYR A 749 37.53 8.22 -13.19
CA TYR A 749 37.34 9.23 -14.24
C TYR A 749 37.20 10.63 -13.62
N LEU A 750 38.27 11.41 -13.71
CA LEU A 750 38.28 12.86 -13.46
C LEU A 750 38.44 13.57 -14.81
N SER A 751 37.37 13.75 -15.57
CA SER A 751 37.45 14.38 -16.89
C SER A 751 37.01 15.85 -16.87
N GLU A 752 37.68 16.66 -17.68
CA GLU A 752 37.19 17.98 -18.13
C GLU A 752 35.99 17.81 -19.07
N SER A 753 35.00 18.70 -18.97
CA SER A 753 33.93 18.81 -19.97
C SER A 753 34.40 19.64 -21.17
N ALA A 754 34.13 19.16 -22.39
CA ALA A 754 34.58 19.82 -23.62
C ALA A 754 33.69 21.02 -23.98
N CYS A 755 34.29 22.22 -24.04
CA CYS A 755 33.68 23.40 -24.65
C CYS A 755 33.57 23.21 -26.17
N ARG A 756 32.35 23.30 -26.73
CA ARG A 756 32.14 23.31 -28.19
C ARG A 756 32.44 24.67 -28.85
N SER A 757 32.96 25.65 -28.11
CA SER A 757 33.44 26.92 -28.63
C SER A 757 34.89 27.17 -28.24
N VAL A 758 35.67 27.65 -29.20
CA VAL A 758 37.10 27.97 -29.09
C VAL A 758 37.32 28.96 -27.93
N GLY A 759 38.02 28.50 -26.88
CA GLY A 759 38.57 29.37 -25.83
C GLY A 759 37.96 29.25 -24.43
N SER A 760 38.02 28.09 -23.77
CA SER A 760 38.59 27.94 -22.41
C SER A 760 38.39 26.52 -21.89
N THR A 761 39.44 25.97 -21.27
CA THR A 761 39.44 24.71 -20.54
C THR A 761 38.92 24.92 -19.12
N THR A 762 38.06 24.02 -18.64
CA THR A 762 37.54 24.02 -17.26
C THR A 762 38.54 23.37 -16.31
N ARG A 763 38.52 23.70 -15.00
CA ARG A 763 39.46 23.12 -14.02
C ARG A 763 39.16 21.63 -13.79
N THR A 764 40.22 20.83 -13.75
CA THR A 764 40.21 19.41 -13.36
C THR A 764 39.71 19.23 -11.92
N GLY A 765 39.00 18.12 -11.66
CA GLY A 765 38.59 17.76 -10.31
C GLY A 765 39.79 17.42 -9.42
N VAL A 766 39.62 17.53 -8.10
CA VAL A 766 40.72 17.36 -7.14
C VAL A 766 40.56 16.04 -6.36
N LEU A 767 41.59 15.20 -6.40
CA LEU A 767 41.75 14.00 -5.57
C LEU A 767 42.64 14.34 -4.36
N THR A 768 42.22 14.00 -3.14
CA THR A 768 43.01 14.23 -1.92
C THR A 768 43.04 13.00 -1.02
N HIS A 769 44.19 12.77 -0.36
CA HIS A 769 44.42 11.66 0.57
C HIS A 769 44.92 12.19 1.93
N GLY A 770 44.39 11.65 3.03
CA GLY A 770 44.80 12.02 4.40
C GLY A 770 46.07 11.35 4.92
N THR A 771 46.54 10.27 4.26
CA THR A 771 47.71 9.46 4.66
C THR A 771 48.49 8.97 3.42
N PRO A 772 49.82 8.76 3.50
CA PRO A 772 50.62 8.38 2.35
C PRO A 772 50.30 6.94 1.93
N VAL A 773 49.52 6.78 0.87
CA VAL A 773 49.23 5.50 0.21
C VAL A 773 49.77 5.57 -1.21
N SER A 774 50.52 4.56 -1.66
CA SER A 774 50.95 4.45 -3.05
C SER A 774 49.79 3.98 -3.92
N THR A 775 49.10 4.93 -4.57
CA THR A 775 48.11 4.66 -5.61
C THR A 775 48.73 4.89 -6.98
N ASN A 776 48.81 3.86 -7.83
CA ASN A 776 49.12 4.05 -9.25
C ASN A 776 47.87 4.60 -9.95
N VAL A 777 47.79 5.92 -10.08
CA VAL A 777 46.75 6.61 -10.85
C VAL A 777 47.30 6.92 -12.24
N SER A 778 46.71 6.37 -13.29
CA SER A 778 47.04 6.72 -14.66
C SER A 778 46.24 7.96 -15.11
N GLU A 779 46.89 9.12 -15.22
CA GLU A 779 46.36 10.26 -15.97
C GLU A 779 46.52 10.01 -17.47
N ARG A 780 45.43 9.92 -18.23
CA ARG A 780 45.47 9.84 -19.70
C ARG A 780 45.32 11.24 -20.29
N ASN A 781 46.44 11.91 -20.55
CA ASN A 781 46.47 13.13 -21.35
C ASN A 781 46.24 12.79 -22.84
N ASN A 782 45.00 12.98 -23.33
CA ASN A 782 44.71 12.93 -24.76
C ASN A 782 45.18 14.24 -25.42
N LYS A 783 46.45 14.29 -25.86
CA LYS A 783 46.87 15.14 -26.99
C LYS A 783 47.08 14.23 -28.18
N GLY A 784 46.10 14.15 -29.07
CA GLY A 784 46.18 13.44 -30.33
C GLY A 784 45.77 14.36 -31.48
N GLU A 785 46.73 14.54 -32.39
CA GLU A 785 46.54 14.68 -33.84
C GLU A 785 45.75 15.89 -34.38
N GLU A 786 46.46 16.98 -34.66
CA GLU A 786 46.17 17.87 -35.79
C GLU A 786 47.44 17.99 -36.66
N GLU A 787 47.60 17.07 -37.62
CA GLU A 787 48.41 17.30 -38.83
C GLU A 787 47.49 17.19 -40.05
N GLY A 788 47.42 18.25 -40.86
CA GLY A 788 46.88 18.17 -42.21
C GLY A 788 46.13 19.39 -42.73
N MET A 789 46.84 20.52 -42.96
CA MET A 789 46.72 21.39 -44.15
C MET A 789 47.38 22.75 -43.91
N ALA A 790 48.64 22.86 -44.30
CA ALA A 790 49.25 24.11 -44.77
C ALA A 790 50.50 23.72 -45.59
N GLU A 791 50.28 23.37 -46.85
CA GLU A 791 51.31 23.54 -47.88
C GLU A 791 51.51 25.04 -48.13
N GLU A 792 52.73 25.38 -48.57
CA GLU A 792 53.12 26.66 -49.18
C GLU A 792 53.69 27.73 -48.23
N GLU A 793 54.95 27.54 -47.82
CA GLU A 793 56.07 28.42 -48.19
C GLU A 793 57.35 27.99 -47.44
N GLY A 794 58.32 27.43 -48.17
CA GLY A 794 59.58 26.97 -47.56
C GLY A 794 60.64 26.70 -48.60
N ARG A 795 60.96 27.69 -49.43
CA ARG A 795 62.04 27.63 -50.41
C ARG A 795 63.27 28.38 -49.86
N LYS A 796 64.39 27.66 -49.79
CA LYS A 796 65.81 28.10 -49.90
C LYS A 796 66.70 28.10 -48.65
N ARG A 797 67.85 27.42 -48.86
CA ARG A 797 69.25 27.63 -48.39
C ARG A 797 69.66 26.82 -47.17
N GLU A 798 70.42 25.73 -47.36
CA GLU A 798 71.88 25.57 -47.66
C GLU A 798 72.55 25.09 -46.36
N GLU A 799 72.99 23.82 -46.28
CA GLU A 799 74.40 23.35 -46.37
C GLU A 799 75.20 23.75 -45.12
N GLU A 800 75.95 22.96 -44.36
CA GLU A 800 76.68 21.68 -44.37
C GLU A 800 76.85 21.32 -42.85
N GLU A 801 77.23 20.17 -42.32
CA GLU A 801 78.29 19.22 -42.66
C GLU A 801 78.16 18.03 -41.68
N ALA A 802 78.51 16.83 -42.13
CA ALA A 802 78.65 15.63 -41.31
C ALA A 802 80.09 15.09 -41.43
N ALA A 803 80.47 14.25 -40.47
CA ALA A 803 81.74 13.53 -40.30
C ALA A 803 82.85 14.37 -39.63
N GLU A 804 83.71 13.83 -38.76
CA GLU A 804 84.34 12.52 -38.80
C GLU A 804 85.03 12.19 -37.44
N GLU A 805 85.11 10.89 -37.15
CA GLU A 805 86.13 10.16 -36.38
C GLU A 805 86.75 10.69 -35.06
N GLY A 806 86.58 9.87 -34.02
CA GLY A 806 87.69 9.00 -33.60
C GLY A 806 88.71 9.53 -32.59
N GLY A 807 88.63 8.99 -31.37
CA GLY A 807 89.84 8.58 -30.65
C GLY A 807 90.00 9.10 -29.22
N GLY A 808 90.22 8.16 -28.28
CA GLY A 808 91.24 8.37 -27.25
C GLY A 808 90.81 8.34 -25.79
N LYS A 809 90.74 7.13 -25.25
CA LYS A 809 91.37 6.70 -23.98
C LYS A 809 91.09 7.46 -22.66
N ARG A 810 90.61 6.61 -21.73
CA ARG A 810 91.13 6.36 -20.36
C ARG A 810 90.63 7.22 -19.19
N LYS A 811 90.07 6.44 -18.25
CA LYS A 811 90.36 6.36 -16.80
C LYS A 811 89.48 7.17 -15.83
N ARG A 812 88.70 6.36 -15.11
CA ARG A 812 88.66 6.18 -13.64
C ARG A 812 87.83 7.16 -12.80
N ARG A 813 86.90 6.52 -12.05
CA ARG A 813 86.56 6.69 -10.61
C ARG A 813 85.92 8.04 -10.26
N ARG A 814 84.95 8.15 -9.37
CA ARG A 814 84.53 7.30 -8.25
C ARG A 814 83.15 7.78 -7.79
N ASP A 815 82.48 6.89 -7.06
CA ASP A 815 81.22 7.03 -6.33
C ASP A 815 81.18 8.16 -5.28
N LEU A 816 80.00 8.22 -4.62
CA LEU A 816 79.56 8.92 -3.39
C LEU A 816 78.70 10.15 -3.74
N THR A 817 77.45 10.28 -3.32
CA THR A 817 76.62 9.60 -2.30
C THR A 817 75.16 9.94 -2.58
#